data_AF-A0A7Y7YAF5-F1
#
_entry.id   AF-A0A7Y7YAF5-F1
#
_cell.length_a   1.000
_cell.length_b   1.000
_cell.length_c   1.000
_cell.angle_alpha   90.00
_cell.angle_beta   90.00
_cell.angle_gamma   90.00
#
_symmetry.space_group_name_H-M   'P 1'
#
loop_
_entity.id
_entity.type
_entity.pdbx_description
1 polymer ?
#
loop_
_entity_poly.entity_id
_entity_poly.type
_entity_poly.pdbx_seq_one_letter_code
_entity_poly.pdbx_strand_id
1 'polypeptide(L)'
;MGQTRFANGRQLDLICLGRLGVDLYAQQVGARLEDVSSFAKYLGGSSANIAFGTARLGLKSAMLSRVGDDHMGRFLLESLAREGCDVSGITVDPQRLTALVLLGIKDRETFPLVFYRENCADMALRAEDIAESFIASSKSLLITGTHFSTEGVYNASVQALDYAEKHQVRRVLDIDYRPVLWGLAGKADGETRFVADQQVSAHVQKILPRFDLIVGTEEEFLIAGGSTDLLAALRRVRELTAATLVVKLGPQGCTVIHGAIPARLEDGAIYPGVRVEVLNVLGAGDAFMAGFLSGWLEGADDEQCCRLANACGGLVVSRHACAPAMPTRAELDYLFSSPVPITRPDQDLLLQRLHQVSVPRKSWKQLFIFAFDHRGQLVELAQQGGRDPACISHLKQLFIQAVERVEADLQDQGVAADIGLLADQRFGQDALNAATGRGWWVARPVEVQGSRPLAFEHGRSIGSNLIGWPREQIIKCLVQYHPDDEPMLRLEQEAQILGLYQASQVSGHELLLEIIPPKDHPSSHPDVLYRALKRLYNLGIFPAWWKIEAQSAEEWQRLDALIQERDPYCRGVVLLGLNAPAEALAEGFRQARSSSTCRGFAVGRTIHHEPSRAWLAGEIDDEGLIRAVQAIFVQLIDAWREARA
;
A
#
# COMPACT_ATOMS: atom_id res chain seq x y z
N MET A 1 25.25 -0.44 -27.53
CA MET A 1 23.85 -0.89 -27.43
C MET A 1 23.80 -2.39 -27.54
N GLY A 2 23.69 -3.10 -26.42
CA GLY A 2 23.30 -4.52 -26.47
C GLY A 2 21.84 -4.60 -26.93
N GLN A 3 21.58 -5.02 -28.17
CA GLN A 3 20.20 -5.30 -28.60
C GLN A 3 19.72 -6.58 -27.92
N THR A 4 19.35 -6.51 -26.64
CA THR A 4 18.61 -7.60 -26.01
C THR A 4 17.31 -7.79 -26.78
N ARG A 5 17.10 -9.00 -27.31
CA ARG A 5 15.86 -9.37 -27.98
C ARG A 5 15.03 -10.24 -27.08
N PHE A 6 13.80 -9.83 -26.80
CA PHE A 6 12.83 -10.62 -26.06
C PHE A 6 11.97 -11.45 -27.01
N ALA A 7 11.54 -12.63 -26.58
CA ALA A 7 10.55 -13.40 -27.31
C ALA A 7 9.21 -12.65 -27.35
N ASN A 8 8.56 -12.65 -28.53
CA ASN A 8 7.26 -12.00 -28.71
C ASN A 8 6.11 -12.88 -28.20
N GLY A 9 4.95 -12.28 -27.92
CA GLY A 9 3.73 -13.01 -27.56
C GLY A 9 3.73 -13.64 -26.16
N ARG A 10 4.66 -13.22 -25.29
CA ARG A 10 4.73 -13.63 -23.89
C ARG A 10 3.66 -12.91 -23.06
N GLN A 11 3.04 -13.62 -22.12
CA GLN A 11 1.98 -13.08 -21.26
C GLN A 11 2.55 -12.22 -20.14
N LEU A 12 3.67 -12.67 -19.55
CA LEU A 12 4.38 -12.01 -18.48
C LEU A 12 5.63 -11.28 -19.01
N ASP A 13 5.97 -10.18 -18.37
CA ASP A 13 7.23 -9.48 -18.63
C ASP A 13 8.37 -10.12 -17.84
N LEU A 14 8.11 -10.45 -16.56
CA LEU A 14 9.13 -10.92 -15.62
C LEU A 14 8.58 -11.99 -14.69
N ILE A 15 9.31 -13.08 -14.52
CA ILE A 15 9.15 -14.01 -13.39
C ILE A 15 10.32 -13.80 -12.44
N CYS A 16 10.06 -13.51 -11.17
CA CYS A 16 11.05 -13.48 -10.11
C CYS A 16 11.02 -14.80 -9.34
N LEU A 17 12.11 -15.55 -9.39
CA LEU A 17 12.31 -16.77 -8.62
C LEU A 17 13.16 -16.44 -7.40
N GLY A 18 12.62 -16.75 -6.22
CA GLY A 18 13.44 -16.85 -5.03
C GLY A 18 12.75 -16.46 -3.74
N ARG A 19 13.42 -15.62 -2.94
CA ARG A 19 13.05 -15.38 -1.54
C ARG A 19 11.72 -14.65 -1.43
N LEU A 20 10.85 -15.18 -0.58
CA LEU A 20 9.57 -14.60 -0.21
C LEU A 20 9.34 -14.80 1.28
N GLY A 21 9.26 -13.71 2.04
CA GLY A 21 9.12 -13.75 3.49
C GLY A 21 8.61 -12.43 4.05
N VAL A 22 8.49 -12.37 5.37
CA VAL A 22 8.06 -11.15 6.08
C VAL A 22 9.25 -10.51 6.78
N ASP A 23 9.42 -9.22 6.53
CA ASP A 23 10.38 -8.40 7.24
C ASP A 23 9.69 -7.64 8.37
N LEU A 24 10.23 -7.76 9.58
CA LEU A 24 9.79 -7.05 10.77
C LEU A 24 10.84 -6.00 11.12
N TYR A 25 10.56 -4.76 10.75
CA TYR A 25 11.46 -3.62 10.95
C TYR A 25 11.18 -2.93 12.28
N ALA A 26 12.23 -2.74 13.08
CA ALA A 26 12.18 -1.97 14.31
C ALA A 26 11.65 -0.55 14.08
N GLN A 27 10.63 -0.13 14.83
CA GLN A 27 10.11 1.24 14.74
C GLN A 27 10.97 2.25 15.52
N GLN A 28 11.69 1.80 16.56
CA GLN A 28 12.59 2.64 17.36
C GLN A 28 13.99 2.72 16.73
N VAL A 29 14.17 3.62 15.76
CA VAL A 29 15.49 3.92 15.17
C VAL A 29 16.48 4.34 16.27
N GLY A 30 17.69 3.78 16.26
CA GLY A 30 18.72 4.03 17.28
C GLY A 30 18.79 2.97 18.39
N ALA A 31 17.75 2.13 18.53
CA ALA A 31 17.74 1.07 19.54
C ALA A 31 18.68 -0.09 19.15
N ARG A 32 19.18 -0.81 20.16
CA ARG A 32 19.70 -2.16 19.92
C ARG A 32 18.52 -3.07 19.58
N LEU A 33 18.73 -4.10 18.77
CA LEU A 33 17.63 -4.97 18.36
C LEU A 33 16.95 -5.65 19.57
N GLU A 34 17.72 -5.94 20.62
CA GLU A 34 17.22 -6.50 21.89
C GLU A 34 16.28 -5.55 22.67
N ASP A 35 16.40 -4.24 22.46
CA ASP A 35 15.62 -3.21 23.17
C ASP A 35 14.40 -2.73 22.37
N VAL A 36 14.22 -3.21 21.13
CA VAL A 36 13.09 -2.85 20.26
C VAL A 36 11.80 -3.40 20.84
N SER A 37 10.79 -2.54 20.99
CA SER A 37 9.49 -2.91 21.59
C SER A 37 8.35 -2.99 20.58
N SER A 38 8.55 -2.51 19.36
CA SER A 38 7.57 -2.65 18.28
C SER A 38 8.21 -2.78 16.90
N PHE A 39 7.56 -3.55 16.05
CA PHE A 39 7.99 -3.82 14.68
C PHE A 39 6.89 -3.44 13.69
N ALA A 40 7.28 -2.82 12.59
CA ALA A 40 6.44 -2.67 11.41
C ALA A 40 6.61 -3.90 10.50
N LYS A 41 5.49 -4.47 10.06
CA LYS A 41 5.45 -5.67 9.21
C LYS A 41 5.40 -5.30 7.73
N TYR A 42 6.34 -5.81 6.94
CA TYR A 42 6.39 -5.60 5.50
C TYR A 42 6.60 -6.91 4.72
N LEU A 43 6.26 -6.89 3.44
CA LEU A 43 6.72 -7.89 2.49
C LEU A 43 8.24 -7.76 2.34
N GLY A 44 8.93 -8.91 2.34
CA GLY A 44 10.37 -9.02 2.26
C GLY A 44 10.85 -10.19 1.38
N GLY A 45 12.17 -10.31 1.28
CA GLY A 45 12.85 -11.21 0.34
C GLY A 45 13.17 -10.51 -0.98
N SER A 46 14.43 -10.59 -1.41
CA SER A 46 14.92 -9.80 -2.57
C SER A 46 14.11 -10.04 -3.85
N SER A 47 13.85 -11.30 -4.22
CA SER A 47 13.04 -11.64 -5.40
C SER A 47 11.61 -11.08 -5.30
N ALA A 48 10.99 -11.18 -4.12
CA ALA A 48 9.65 -10.66 -3.87
C ALA A 48 9.60 -9.12 -3.90
N ASN A 49 10.63 -8.46 -3.36
CA ASN A 49 10.77 -7.00 -3.43
C ASN A 49 10.88 -6.53 -4.88
N ILE A 50 11.67 -7.22 -5.71
CA ILE A 50 11.81 -6.91 -7.15
C ILE A 50 10.48 -7.16 -7.89
N ALA A 51 9.80 -8.28 -7.61
CA ALA A 51 8.50 -8.58 -8.21
C ALA A 51 7.44 -7.51 -7.87
N PHE A 52 7.42 -7.09 -6.60
CA PHE A 52 6.57 -6.03 -6.10
C PHE A 52 6.86 -4.68 -6.79
N GLY A 53 8.12 -4.27 -6.83
CA GLY A 53 8.52 -3.00 -7.44
C GLY A 53 8.26 -2.93 -8.94
N THR A 54 8.55 -4.02 -9.66
CA THR A 54 8.28 -4.09 -11.10
C THR A 54 6.78 -4.07 -11.42
N ALA A 55 5.97 -4.79 -10.65
CA ALA A 55 4.51 -4.73 -10.78
C ALA A 55 3.98 -3.31 -10.53
N ARG A 56 4.46 -2.64 -9.47
CA ARG A 56 4.14 -1.25 -9.14
C ARG A 56 4.50 -0.26 -10.25
N LEU A 57 5.55 -0.53 -11.02
CA LEU A 57 5.96 0.29 -12.16
C LEU A 57 5.22 -0.04 -13.48
N GLY A 58 4.32 -1.02 -13.45
CA GLY A 58 3.41 -1.37 -14.54
C GLY A 58 3.80 -2.62 -15.33
N LEU A 59 4.87 -3.33 -14.96
CA LEU A 59 5.23 -4.60 -15.61
C LEU A 59 4.28 -5.73 -15.20
N LYS A 60 4.03 -6.66 -16.12
CA LYS A 60 3.34 -7.91 -15.82
C LYS A 60 4.31 -8.89 -15.14
N SER A 61 4.54 -8.65 -13.86
CA SER A 61 5.46 -9.44 -13.03
C SER A 61 4.75 -10.60 -12.36
N ALA A 62 5.49 -11.68 -12.13
CA ALA A 62 5.04 -12.83 -11.38
C ALA A 62 6.09 -13.27 -10.36
N MET A 63 5.64 -13.88 -9.27
CA MET A 63 6.49 -14.45 -8.24
C MET A 63 6.46 -15.97 -8.29
N LEU A 64 7.63 -16.61 -8.29
CA LEU A 64 7.80 -18.06 -8.20
C LEU A 64 8.51 -18.42 -6.90
N SER A 65 7.78 -18.99 -5.95
CA SER A 65 8.30 -19.34 -4.62
C SER A 65 7.32 -20.23 -3.84
N ARG A 66 7.54 -20.36 -2.53
CA ARG A 66 6.61 -20.99 -1.59
C ARG A 66 6.36 -20.09 -0.38
N VAL A 67 5.16 -20.19 0.19
CA VAL A 67 4.79 -19.60 1.49
C VAL A 67 4.15 -20.67 2.38
N GLY A 68 4.15 -20.46 3.70
CA GLY A 68 3.44 -21.38 4.60
C GLY A 68 1.92 -21.20 4.53
N ASP A 69 1.16 -22.25 4.88
CA ASP A 69 -0.28 -22.13 5.16
C ASP A 69 -0.54 -21.45 6.51
N ASP A 70 -0.14 -20.18 6.59
CA ASP A 70 -0.20 -19.37 7.78
C ASP A 70 -0.62 -17.93 7.45
N HIS A 71 -0.81 -17.12 8.50
CA HIS A 71 -1.26 -15.73 8.34
C HIS A 71 -0.24 -14.86 7.60
N MET A 72 1.05 -15.19 7.68
CA MET A 72 2.11 -14.46 6.98
C MET A 72 2.12 -14.83 5.49
N GLY A 73 1.89 -16.10 5.16
CA GLY A 73 1.72 -16.55 3.77
C GLY A 73 0.53 -15.88 3.08
N ARG A 74 -0.64 -15.82 3.75
CA ARG A 74 -1.81 -15.07 3.25
C ARG A 74 -1.50 -13.58 3.06
N PHE A 75 -0.84 -12.95 4.04
CA PHE A 75 -0.42 -11.55 3.92
C PHE A 75 0.48 -11.29 2.70
N LEU A 76 1.42 -12.19 2.40
CA LEU A 76 2.33 -12.04 1.26
C LEU A 76 1.61 -12.20 -0.08
N LEU A 77 0.73 -13.21 -0.20
CA LEU A 77 -0.10 -13.42 -1.40
C LEU A 77 -0.99 -12.21 -1.67
N GLU A 78 -1.70 -11.73 -0.64
CA GLU A 78 -2.57 -10.56 -0.76
C GLU A 78 -1.80 -9.28 -1.07
N SER A 79 -0.59 -9.13 -0.53
CA SER A 79 0.25 -7.95 -0.77
C SER A 79 0.76 -7.89 -2.21
N LEU A 80 1.23 -9.01 -2.76
CA LEU A 80 1.66 -9.10 -4.15
C LEU A 80 0.49 -8.93 -5.12
N ALA A 81 -0.63 -9.62 -4.87
CA ALA A 81 -1.82 -9.54 -5.71
C ALA A 81 -2.39 -8.10 -5.75
N ARG A 82 -2.36 -7.38 -4.62
CA ARG A 82 -2.82 -5.98 -4.56
C ARG A 82 -1.99 -5.04 -5.43
N GLU A 83 -0.69 -5.27 -5.57
CA GLU A 83 0.16 -4.50 -6.50
C GLU A 83 0.02 -4.95 -7.97
N GLY A 84 -0.74 -6.01 -8.24
CA GLY A 84 -0.92 -6.57 -9.58
C GLY A 84 0.13 -7.60 -9.99
N CYS A 85 0.94 -8.11 -9.03
CA CYS A 85 1.87 -9.21 -9.28
C CYS A 85 1.11 -10.55 -9.35
N ASP A 86 1.42 -11.36 -10.35
CA ASP A 86 0.85 -12.70 -10.50
C ASP A 86 1.44 -13.65 -9.44
N VAL A 87 0.55 -14.22 -8.63
CA VAL A 87 0.87 -15.11 -7.50
C VAL A 87 0.62 -16.59 -7.83
N SER A 88 0.24 -16.93 -9.07
CA SER A 88 -0.03 -18.32 -9.49
C SER A 88 1.20 -19.23 -9.44
N GLY A 89 2.40 -18.64 -9.47
CA GLY A 89 3.68 -19.33 -9.26
C GLY A 89 4.05 -19.58 -7.79
N ILE A 90 3.22 -19.17 -6.83
CA ILE A 90 3.47 -19.36 -5.39
C ILE A 90 2.72 -20.59 -4.89
N THR A 91 3.46 -21.57 -4.37
CA THR A 91 2.87 -22.75 -3.72
C THR A 91 2.68 -22.51 -2.22
N VAL A 92 1.52 -22.92 -1.68
CA VAL A 92 1.25 -22.91 -0.25
C VAL A 92 1.71 -24.24 0.37
N ASP A 93 2.65 -24.18 1.31
CA ASP A 93 3.23 -25.33 2.00
C ASP A 93 2.54 -25.54 3.37
N PRO A 94 1.77 -26.62 3.56
CA PRO A 94 1.09 -26.90 4.83
C PRO A 94 2.05 -27.44 5.93
N GLN A 95 3.29 -27.76 5.59
CA GLN A 95 4.27 -28.37 6.51
C GLN A 95 5.27 -27.37 7.10
N ARG A 96 5.42 -26.19 6.49
CA ARG A 96 6.43 -25.19 6.89
C ARG A 96 5.81 -23.83 7.05
N LEU A 97 6.36 -23.06 7.99
CA LEU A 97 5.99 -21.67 8.17
C LEU A 97 6.69 -20.77 7.14
N THR A 98 6.06 -19.65 6.87
CA THR A 98 6.63 -18.54 6.10
C THR A 98 7.88 -17.99 6.79
N ALA A 99 8.92 -17.65 6.01
CA ALA A 99 10.16 -17.09 6.53
C ALA A 99 9.95 -15.71 7.17
N LEU A 100 10.67 -15.45 8.27
CA LEU A 100 10.70 -14.14 8.93
C LEU A 100 12.12 -13.58 8.99
N VAL A 101 12.23 -12.26 8.94
CA VAL A 101 13.47 -11.54 9.22
C VAL A 101 13.18 -10.47 10.27
N LEU A 102 14.00 -10.39 11.32
CA LEU A 102 13.99 -9.27 12.27
C LEU A 102 15.07 -8.29 11.87
N LEU A 103 14.73 -7.00 11.80
CA LEU A 103 15.63 -5.96 11.33
C LEU A 103 15.64 -4.76 12.29
N GLY A 104 16.83 -4.31 12.65
CA GLY A 104 17.07 -3.07 13.38
C GLY A 104 17.60 -1.97 12.45
N ILE A 105 17.36 -0.71 12.84
CA ILE A 105 18.00 0.46 12.24
C ILE A 105 18.74 1.16 13.38
N LYS A 106 20.02 0.85 13.55
CA LYS A 106 20.81 1.39 14.67
C LYS A 106 21.30 2.79 14.35
N ASP A 107 21.78 3.00 13.13
CA ASP A 107 22.17 4.30 12.59
C ASP A 107 22.19 4.21 11.05
N ARG A 108 22.92 5.11 10.38
CA ARG A 108 22.98 5.17 8.90
C ARG A 108 23.82 4.06 8.27
N GLU A 109 24.65 3.40 9.07
CA GLU A 109 25.63 2.41 8.60
C GLU A 109 25.35 1.02 9.20
N THR A 110 24.71 0.97 10.36
CA THR A 110 24.49 -0.23 11.16
C THR A 110 23.04 -0.69 11.10
N PHE A 111 22.82 -1.89 10.57
CA PHE A 111 21.51 -2.50 10.35
C PHE A 111 21.55 -3.96 10.83
N PRO A 112 21.28 -4.25 12.12
CA PRO A 112 21.24 -5.63 12.59
C PRO A 112 20.12 -6.42 11.89
N LEU A 113 20.43 -7.60 11.34
CA LEU A 113 19.43 -8.49 10.72
C LEU A 113 19.57 -9.92 11.24
N VAL A 114 18.44 -10.58 11.52
CA VAL A 114 18.39 -12.00 11.89
C VAL A 114 17.40 -12.73 11.00
N PHE A 115 17.87 -13.75 10.27
CA PHE A 115 17.06 -14.56 9.36
C PHE A 115 16.51 -15.82 10.05
N TYR A 116 15.19 -15.89 10.23
CA TYR A 116 14.49 -17.12 10.64
C TYR A 116 14.09 -17.91 9.41
N ARG A 117 15.09 -18.54 8.76
CA ARG A 117 14.97 -19.08 7.40
C ARG A 117 15.58 -20.49 7.19
N GLU A 118 15.84 -21.26 8.23
CA GLU A 118 16.48 -22.59 8.08
C GLU A 118 15.50 -23.69 7.62
N ASN A 119 14.27 -23.70 8.16
CA ASN A 119 13.20 -24.65 7.79
C ASN A 119 11.88 -23.92 7.49
N CYS A 120 11.92 -23.02 6.52
CA CYS A 120 10.78 -22.23 6.07
C CYS A 120 10.32 -22.66 4.67
N ALA A 121 9.13 -22.21 4.28
CA ALA A 121 8.49 -22.62 3.03
C ALA A 121 9.33 -22.31 1.78
N ASP A 122 9.90 -21.11 1.64
CA ASP A 122 10.64 -20.71 0.43
C ASP A 122 11.91 -21.55 0.20
N MET A 123 12.57 -22.02 1.27
CA MET A 123 13.70 -22.94 1.21
C MET A 123 13.32 -24.37 0.84
N ALA A 124 12.04 -24.70 0.86
CA ALA A 124 11.51 -25.99 0.45
C ALA A 124 11.09 -26.03 -1.02
N LEU A 125 11.37 -24.98 -1.81
CA LEU A 125 11.15 -24.97 -3.26
C LEU A 125 11.98 -26.08 -3.92
N ARG A 126 11.35 -26.86 -4.79
CA ARG A 126 11.97 -27.98 -5.49
C ARG A 126 11.86 -27.84 -6.99
N ALA A 127 12.68 -28.62 -7.67
CA ALA A 127 12.61 -28.89 -9.10
C ALA A 127 11.17 -29.11 -9.61
N GLU A 128 10.40 -29.95 -8.90
CA GLU A 128 9.05 -30.33 -9.34
C GLU A 128 8.01 -29.19 -9.24
N ASP A 129 8.33 -28.12 -8.51
CA ASP A 129 7.47 -26.93 -8.42
C ASP A 129 7.61 -26.04 -9.65
N ILE A 130 8.65 -26.26 -10.47
CA ILE A 130 8.94 -25.42 -11.63
C ILE A 130 8.15 -25.93 -12.83
N ALA A 131 7.03 -25.28 -13.12
CA ALA A 131 6.24 -25.56 -14.32
C ALA A 131 6.93 -24.97 -15.57
N GLU A 132 7.28 -25.83 -16.53
CA GLU A 132 7.92 -25.41 -17.80
C GLU A 132 7.08 -24.37 -18.55
N SER A 133 5.78 -24.59 -18.65
CA SER A 133 4.86 -23.67 -19.34
C SER A 133 4.79 -22.31 -18.68
N PHE A 134 4.94 -22.25 -17.35
CA PHE A 134 4.98 -20.99 -16.61
C PHE A 134 6.25 -20.20 -16.95
N ILE A 135 7.43 -20.84 -16.90
CA ILE A 135 8.68 -20.20 -17.32
C ILE A 135 8.60 -19.72 -18.77
N ALA A 136 8.07 -20.56 -19.68
CA ALA A 136 7.88 -20.20 -21.08
C ALA A 136 6.90 -19.04 -21.29
N SER A 137 6.06 -18.68 -20.31
CA SER A 137 5.08 -17.60 -20.47
C SER A 137 5.67 -16.19 -20.39
N SER A 138 6.93 -16.03 -19.93
CA SER A 138 7.55 -14.72 -19.68
C SER A 138 8.57 -14.29 -20.72
N LYS A 139 8.84 -12.97 -20.79
CA LYS A 139 9.99 -12.43 -21.53
C LYS A 139 11.31 -12.70 -20.81
N SER A 140 11.28 -12.67 -19.47
CA SER A 140 12.46 -12.77 -18.62
C SER A 140 12.20 -13.57 -17.34
N LEU A 141 13.25 -14.23 -16.85
CA LEU A 141 13.35 -14.91 -15.57
C LEU A 141 14.48 -14.26 -14.77
N LEU A 142 14.17 -13.74 -13.59
CA LEU A 142 15.16 -13.25 -12.63
C LEU A 142 15.32 -14.24 -11.48
N ILE A 143 16.57 -14.53 -11.13
CA ILE A 143 16.92 -15.33 -9.96
C ILE A 143 17.89 -14.51 -9.09
N THR A 144 17.67 -14.52 -7.78
CA THR A 144 18.61 -13.92 -6.82
C THR A 144 19.63 -14.95 -6.36
N GLY A 145 20.90 -14.56 -6.19
CA GLY A 145 21.99 -15.48 -5.89
C GLY A 145 21.79 -16.35 -4.64
N THR A 146 21.04 -15.85 -3.65
CA THR A 146 20.62 -16.63 -2.47
C THR A 146 19.90 -17.95 -2.79
N HIS A 147 19.23 -18.07 -3.94
CA HIS A 147 18.57 -19.31 -4.37
C HIS A 147 19.52 -20.32 -5.05
N PHE A 148 20.83 -20.08 -4.99
CA PHE A 148 21.85 -21.06 -5.35
C PHE A 148 22.65 -21.56 -4.13
N SER A 149 22.29 -21.17 -2.91
CA SER A 149 23.13 -21.42 -1.72
C SER A 149 22.97 -22.79 -1.07
N THR A 150 21.90 -23.53 -1.36
CA THR A 150 21.69 -24.90 -0.87
C THR A 150 21.18 -25.81 -1.98
N GLU A 151 21.37 -27.12 -1.84
CA GLU A 151 21.10 -28.11 -2.88
C GLU A 151 19.66 -28.06 -3.43
N GLY A 152 18.66 -27.95 -2.55
CA GLY A 152 17.24 -27.95 -2.95
C GLY A 152 16.89 -26.79 -3.87
N VAL A 153 17.12 -25.55 -3.41
CA VAL A 153 16.85 -24.34 -4.20
C VAL A 153 17.79 -24.19 -5.40
N TYR A 154 19.03 -24.71 -5.32
CA TYR A 154 19.94 -24.78 -6.46
C TYR A 154 19.34 -25.63 -7.59
N ASN A 155 18.85 -26.84 -7.27
CA ASN A 155 18.24 -27.72 -8.27
C ASN A 155 16.99 -27.11 -8.91
N ALA A 156 16.14 -26.47 -8.11
CA ALA A 156 14.97 -25.73 -8.60
C ALA A 156 15.38 -24.59 -9.56
N SER A 157 16.40 -23.81 -9.18
CA SER A 157 16.91 -22.70 -9.99
C SER A 157 17.54 -23.18 -11.30
N VAL A 158 18.29 -24.27 -11.29
CA VAL A 158 18.88 -24.88 -12.50
C VAL A 158 17.79 -25.33 -13.47
N GLN A 159 16.75 -26.00 -12.98
CA GLN A 159 15.64 -26.42 -13.84
C GLN A 159 14.89 -25.22 -14.46
N ALA A 160 14.68 -24.15 -13.70
CA ALA A 160 14.10 -22.93 -14.24
C ALA A 160 14.98 -22.30 -15.33
N LEU A 161 16.32 -22.31 -15.16
CA LEU A 161 17.26 -21.86 -16.19
C LEU A 161 17.23 -22.75 -17.44
N ASP A 162 17.11 -24.07 -17.29
CA ASP A 162 17.02 -25.01 -18.41
C ASP A 162 15.75 -24.76 -19.24
N TYR A 163 14.61 -24.55 -18.59
CA TYR A 163 13.37 -24.16 -19.28
C TYR A 163 13.46 -22.78 -19.92
N ALA A 164 14.06 -21.80 -19.23
CA ALA A 164 14.25 -20.46 -19.77
C ALA A 164 15.09 -20.49 -21.05
N GLU A 165 16.18 -21.25 -21.05
CA GLU A 165 17.06 -21.45 -22.21
C GLU A 165 16.31 -22.11 -23.37
N LYS A 166 15.60 -23.21 -23.10
CA LYS A 166 14.79 -23.93 -24.10
C LYS A 166 13.77 -23.02 -24.80
N HIS A 167 13.17 -22.09 -24.06
CA HIS A 167 12.12 -21.20 -24.54
C HIS A 167 12.61 -19.78 -24.88
N GLN A 168 13.92 -19.54 -24.94
CA GLN A 168 14.49 -18.23 -25.26
C GLN A 168 14.00 -17.10 -24.33
N VAL A 169 13.72 -17.44 -23.07
CA VAL A 169 13.44 -16.49 -21.99
C VAL A 169 14.76 -15.90 -21.53
N ARG A 170 14.84 -14.57 -21.38
CA ARG A 170 16.06 -13.92 -20.92
C ARG A 170 16.31 -14.22 -19.44
N ARG A 171 17.55 -14.50 -19.07
CA ARG A 171 17.92 -14.91 -17.72
C ARG A 171 18.68 -13.78 -17.05
N VAL A 172 18.17 -13.31 -15.92
CA VAL A 172 18.73 -12.22 -15.12
C VAL A 172 19.21 -12.76 -13.79
N LEU A 173 20.43 -12.41 -13.41
CA LEU A 173 20.98 -12.66 -12.08
C LEU A 173 21.08 -11.33 -11.32
N ASP A 174 20.41 -11.24 -10.18
CA ASP A 174 20.88 -10.37 -9.11
C ASP A 174 21.79 -11.19 -8.21
N ILE A 175 23.06 -10.80 -8.07
CA ILE A 175 24.03 -11.61 -7.35
C ILE A 175 23.60 -11.83 -5.89
N ASP A 176 22.88 -10.88 -5.27
CA ASP A 176 22.28 -10.98 -3.91
C ASP A 176 23.11 -11.83 -2.95
N TYR A 177 24.36 -11.42 -2.70
CA TYR A 177 25.27 -12.18 -1.85
C TYR A 177 25.08 -11.83 -0.37
N ARG A 178 24.89 -12.85 0.47
CA ARG A 178 24.75 -12.71 1.93
C ARG A 178 25.52 -13.82 2.64
N PRO A 179 26.71 -13.54 3.21
CA PRO A 179 27.57 -14.54 3.85
C PRO A 179 26.86 -15.54 4.78
N VAL A 180 25.93 -15.07 5.63
CA VAL A 180 25.17 -15.94 6.53
C VAL A 180 24.33 -17.01 5.81
N LEU A 181 23.76 -16.68 4.65
CA LEU A 181 22.94 -17.60 3.85
C LEU A 181 23.78 -18.61 3.06
N TRP A 182 25.10 -18.39 3.01
CA TRP A 182 26.11 -19.30 2.47
C TRP A 182 26.91 -20.02 3.57
N GLY A 183 26.53 -19.84 4.85
CA GLY A 183 27.21 -20.49 5.97
C GLY A 183 28.58 -19.89 6.34
N LEU A 184 28.89 -18.69 5.86
CA LEU A 184 30.18 -18.01 6.07
C LEU A 184 30.18 -17.02 7.25
N ALA A 185 29.03 -16.83 7.88
CA ALA A 185 28.86 -16.00 9.07
C ALA A 185 27.97 -16.71 10.09
N GLY A 186 27.96 -16.24 11.34
CA GLY A 186 27.11 -16.79 12.40
C GLY A 186 25.63 -16.63 12.05
N LYS A 187 24.76 -17.55 12.52
CA LYS A 187 23.32 -17.55 12.18
C LYS A 187 22.58 -16.23 12.53
N ALA A 188 23.08 -15.47 13.50
CA ALA A 188 22.53 -14.17 13.90
C ALA A 188 23.19 -12.97 13.20
N ASP A 189 24.21 -13.18 12.37
CA ASP A 189 24.93 -12.13 11.66
C ASP A 189 24.40 -11.98 10.23
N GLY A 190 23.20 -11.40 10.11
CA GLY A 190 22.63 -11.02 8.82
C GLY A 190 23.12 -9.67 8.29
N GLU A 191 23.92 -8.95 9.06
CA GLU A 191 24.39 -7.61 8.75
C GLU A 191 25.62 -7.63 7.84
N THR A 192 26.57 -8.54 8.10
CA THR A 192 27.80 -8.69 7.30
C THR A 192 27.48 -8.87 5.82
N ARG A 193 28.00 -7.97 4.98
CA ARG A 193 27.73 -7.93 3.54
C ARG A 193 28.75 -8.68 2.69
N PHE A 194 29.97 -8.83 3.19
CA PHE A 194 31.04 -9.47 2.44
C PHE A 194 31.93 -10.32 3.33
N VAL A 195 32.12 -11.56 2.93
CA VAL A 195 33.17 -12.48 3.39
C VAL A 195 33.69 -13.14 2.12
N ALA A 196 34.99 -13.03 1.87
CA ALA A 196 35.60 -13.70 0.71
C ALA A 196 35.66 -15.21 0.96
N ASP A 197 35.24 -16.00 -0.02
CA ASP A 197 35.36 -17.45 0.03
C ASP A 197 35.53 -18.03 -1.38
N GLN A 198 36.56 -18.87 -1.57
CA GLN A 198 36.90 -19.42 -2.86
C GLN A 198 35.94 -20.53 -3.32
N GLN A 199 35.29 -21.25 -2.40
CA GLN A 199 34.32 -22.29 -2.75
C GLN A 199 33.02 -21.65 -3.25
N VAL A 200 32.52 -20.63 -2.55
CA VAL A 200 31.37 -19.82 -2.99
C VAL A 200 31.69 -19.12 -4.30
N SER A 201 32.88 -18.52 -4.45
CA SER A 201 33.31 -17.90 -5.71
C SER A 201 33.28 -18.90 -6.86
N ALA A 202 33.88 -20.09 -6.68
CA ALA A 202 33.89 -21.14 -7.70
C ALA A 202 32.48 -21.65 -8.01
N HIS A 203 31.58 -21.70 -7.03
CA HIS A 203 30.17 -22.08 -7.22
C HIS A 203 29.40 -21.04 -8.03
N VAL A 204 29.51 -19.75 -7.67
CA VAL A 204 28.90 -18.64 -8.40
C VAL A 204 29.44 -18.59 -9.84
N GLN A 205 30.76 -18.73 -10.03
CA GLN A 205 31.39 -18.72 -11.35
C GLN A 205 30.84 -19.81 -12.30
N LYS A 206 30.42 -20.96 -11.78
CA LYS A 206 29.83 -22.04 -12.61
C LYS A 206 28.47 -21.65 -13.19
N ILE A 207 27.70 -20.79 -12.52
CA ILE A 207 26.35 -20.42 -12.97
C ILE A 207 26.33 -19.16 -13.84
N LEU A 208 27.34 -18.27 -13.75
CA LEU A 208 27.41 -17.02 -14.53
C LEU A 208 27.19 -17.17 -16.05
N PRO A 209 27.70 -18.23 -16.73
CA PRO A 209 27.48 -18.39 -18.17
C PRO A 209 26.02 -18.63 -18.57
N ARG A 210 25.15 -18.96 -17.62
CA ARG A 210 23.72 -19.22 -17.87
C ARG A 210 22.86 -17.95 -17.95
N PHE A 211 23.44 -16.76 -17.70
CA PHE A 211 22.69 -15.51 -17.61
C PHE A 211 22.98 -14.56 -18.78
N ASP A 212 21.99 -13.76 -19.15
CA ASP A 212 22.05 -12.73 -20.19
C ASP A 212 22.33 -11.33 -19.59
N LEU A 213 21.93 -11.10 -18.34
CA LEU A 213 22.12 -9.87 -17.58
C LEU A 213 22.53 -10.22 -16.14
N ILE A 214 23.60 -9.61 -15.64
CA ILE A 214 24.10 -9.83 -14.28
C ILE A 214 24.24 -8.47 -13.60
N VAL A 215 23.60 -8.32 -12.44
CA VAL A 215 23.59 -7.08 -11.67
C VAL A 215 24.13 -7.34 -10.26
N GLY A 216 24.99 -6.45 -9.77
CA GLY A 216 25.61 -6.60 -8.46
C GLY A 216 26.23 -5.30 -7.95
N THR A 217 26.41 -5.18 -6.63
CA THR A 217 27.28 -4.17 -6.03
C THR A 217 28.74 -4.50 -6.31
N GLU A 218 29.63 -3.58 -5.96
CA GLU A 218 31.06 -3.81 -6.02
C GLU A 218 31.44 -5.10 -5.26
N GLU A 219 30.98 -5.26 -4.01
CA GLU A 219 31.27 -6.44 -3.17
C GLU A 219 30.66 -7.74 -3.74
N GLU A 220 29.48 -7.65 -4.35
CA GLU A 220 28.83 -8.78 -5.03
C GLU A 220 29.64 -9.23 -6.26
N PHE A 221 30.26 -8.30 -6.98
CA PHE A 221 31.19 -8.66 -8.06
C PHE A 221 32.51 -9.21 -7.54
N LEU A 222 33.00 -8.79 -6.36
CA LEU A 222 34.20 -9.36 -5.74
C LEU A 222 34.04 -10.87 -5.50
N ILE A 223 32.91 -11.29 -4.91
CA ILE A 223 32.65 -12.72 -4.69
C ILE A 223 32.39 -13.46 -6.01
N ALA A 224 31.69 -12.87 -6.97
CA ALA A 224 31.45 -13.50 -8.27
C ALA A 224 32.75 -13.71 -9.07
N GLY A 225 33.69 -12.77 -8.97
CA GLY A 225 35.00 -12.85 -9.63
C GLY A 225 36.07 -13.60 -8.82
N GLY A 226 35.84 -13.87 -7.53
CA GLY A 226 36.81 -14.52 -6.65
C GLY A 226 38.07 -13.68 -6.38
N SER A 227 37.94 -12.36 -6.42
CA SER A 227 39.02 -11.39 -6.25
C SER A 227 38.56 -10.27 -5.32
N THR A 228 39.47 -9.72 -4.50
CA THR A 228 39.22 -8.53 -3.68
C THR A 228 39.48 -7.22 -4.44
N ASP A 229 40.06 -7.30 -5.64
CA ASP A 229 40.14 -6.18 -6.58
C ASP A 229 38.97 -6.23 -7.57
N LEU A 230 38.21 -5.14 -7.67
CA LEU A 230 36.98 -5.07 -8.46
C LEU A 230 37.22 -5.24 -9.96
N LEU A 231 38.26 -4.61 -10.52
CA LEU A 231 38.55 -4.72 -11.95
C LEU A 231 39.02 -6.13 -12.33
N ALA A 232 39.86 -6.76 -11.50
CA ALA A 232 40.23 -8.15 -11.66
C ALA A 232 39.02 -9.08 -11.53
N ALA A 233 38.12 -8.81 -10.57
CA ALA A 233 36.89 -9.58 -10.39
C ALA A 233 35.97 -9.47 -11.63
N LEU A 234 35.73 -8.25 -12.12
CA LEU A 234 34.94 -8.00 -13.33
C LEU A 234 35.56 -8.65 -14.57
N ARG A 235 36.90 -8.59 -14.73
CA ARG A 235 37.59 -9.27 -15.83
C ARG A 235 37.40 -10.78 -15.76
N ARG A 236 37.52 -11.35 -14.55
CA ARG A 236 37.26 -12.77 -14.33
C ARG A 236 35.82 -13.17 -14.64
N VAL A 237 34.85 -12.36 -14.24
CA VAL A 237 33.43 -12.57 -14.60
C VAL A 237 33.27 -12.51 -16.12
N ARG A 238 33.84 -11.52 -16.81
CA ARG A 238 33.77 -11.38 -18.27
C ARG A 238 34.41 -12.55 -19.03
N GLU A 239 35.47 -13.18 -18.51
CA GLU A 239 36.04 -14.40 -19.10
C GLU A 239 35.06 -15.57 -19.12
N LEU A 240 34.10 -15.59 -18.19
CA LEU A 240 33.14 -16.68 -18.01
C LEU A 240 31.82 -16.44 -18.72
N THR A 241 31.45 -15.19 -19.00
CA THR A 241 30.12 -14.88 -19.58
C THR A 241 30.12 -13.68 -20.53
N ALA A 242 29.23 -13.77 -21.53
CA ALA A 242 28.92 -12.68 -22.45
C ALA A 242 27.79 -11.76 -21.95
N ALA A 243 27.27 -12.00 -20.73
CA ALA A 243 26.19 -11.21 -20.15
C ALA A 243 26.50 -9.70 -20.12
N THR A 244 25.46 -8.87 -20.17
CA THR A 244 25.60 -7.47 -19.80
C THR A 244 25.82 -7.38 -18.29
N LEU A 245 26.83 -6.65 -17.85
CA LEU A 245 27.11 -6.45 -16.43
C LEU A 245 26.61 -5.08 -16.01
N VAL A 246 25.85 -4.99 -14.93
CA VAL A 246 25.43 -3.72 -14.33
C VAL A 246 26.02 -3.65 -12.92
N VAL A 247 26.93 -2.71 -12.72
CA VAL A 247 27.64 -2.54 -11.44
C VAL A 247 27.01 -1.37 -10.69
N LYS A 248 26.47 -1.66 -9.51
CA LYS A 248 25.93 -0.66 -8.56
C LYS A 248 27.11 -0.05 -7.79
N LEU A 249 27.29 1.27 -7.90
CA LEU A 249 28.40 2.04 -7.30
C LEU A 249 27.92 2.90 -6.11
N GLY A 250 26.88 2.42 -5.43
CA GLY A 250 26.23 3.13 -4.32
C GLY A 250 25.83 4.57 -4.68
N PRO A 251 26.27 5.59 -3.92
CA PRO A 251 25.90 6.99 -4.16
C PRO A 251 26.46 7.57 -5.47
N GLN A 252 27.44 6.91 -6.09
CA GLN A 252 27.99 7.33 -7.39
C GLN A 252 27.07 6.93 -8.56
N GLY A 253 26.05 6.10 -8.30
CA GLY A 253 25.10 5.61 -9.29
C GLY A 253 25.47 4.21 -9.79
N CYS A 254 25.56 4.02 -11.11
CA CYS A 254 25.86 2.71 -11.68
C CYS A 254 26.53 2.81 -13.06
N THR A 255 27.07 1.68 -13.53
CA THR A 255 27.61 1.55 -14.88
C THR A 255 27.10 0.27 -15.56
N VAL A 256 26.99 0.31 -16.89
CA VAL A 256 26.56 -0.80 -17.74
C VAL A 256 27.72 -1.19 -18.66
N ILE A 257 28.11 -2.46 -18.62
CA ILE A 257 29.26 -3.00 -19.35
C ILE A 257 28.79 -4.17 -20.23
N HIS A 258 28.63 -3.92 -21.53
CA HIS A 258 28.23 -4.96 -22.50
C HIS A 258 29.39 -5.82 -23.01
N GLY A 259 30.63 -5.31 -22.95
CA GLY A 259 31.78 -5.92 -23.63
C GLY A 259 33.01 -6.00 -22.73
N ALA A 260 34.17 -5.71 -23.30
CA ALA A 260 35.44 -5.71 -22.57
C ALA A 260 35.37 -4.80 -21.33
N ILE A 261 35.97 -5.26 -20.23
CA ILE A 261 36.07 -4.48 -19.00
C ILE A 261 37.09 -3.35 -19.23
N PRO A 262 36.74 -2.09 -18.93
CA PRO A 262 37.66 -0.98 -19.15
C PRO A 262 38.90 -1.05 -18.25
N ALA A 263 39.91 -0.23 -18.56
CA ALA A 263 41.12 -0.14 -17.75
C ALA A 263 40.82 0.45 -16.37
N ARG A 264 39.94 1.46 -16.32
CA ARG A 264 39.32 2.02 -15.12
C ARG A 264 37.81 2.13 -15.32
N LEU A 265 37.01 2.08 -14.25
CA LEU A 265 35.55 2.18 -14.38
C LEU A 265 35.11 3.53 -14.94
N GLU A 266 35.81 4.60 -14.57
CA GLU A 266 35.56 5.96 -15.05
C GLU A 266 35.81 6.16 -16.55
N ASP A 267 36.49 5.22 -17.22
CA ASP A 267 36.66 5.24 -18.67
C ASP A 267 35.37 4.77 -19.41
N GLY A 268 34.42 4.17 -18.68
CA GLY A 268 33.10 3.80 -19.15
C GLY A 268 32.02 4.86 -18.84
N ALA A 269 30.78 4.58 -19.24
CA ALA A 269 29.66 5.44 -18.88
C ALA A 269 29.28 5.24 -17.40
N ILE A 270 29.29 6.33 -16.63
CA ILE A 270 28.77 6.37 -15.26
C ILE A 270 27.45 7.13 -15.27
N TYR A 271 26.38 6.47 -14.85
CA TYR A 271 25.05 7.05 -14.72
C TYR A 271 24.84 7.48 -13.28
N PRO A 272 24.76 8.79 -12.98
CA PRO A 272 24.79 9.30 -11.62
C PRO A 272 23.53 8.94 -10.83
N GLY A 273 23.71 8.70 -9.54
CA GLY A 273 22.63 8.47 -8.58
C GLY A 273 21.79 9.72 -8.32
N VAL A 274 20.60 9.54 -7.73
CA VAL A 274 19.83 10.66 -7.16
C VAL A 274 20.40 10.99 -5.79
N ARG A 275 20.73 12.26 -5.55
CA ARG A 275 21.27 12.70 -4.26
C ARG A 275 20.15 12.80 -3.23
N VAL A 276 20.12 11.87 -2.29
CA VAL A 276 19.12 11.79 -1.21
C VAL A 276 19.78 11.64 0.16
N GLU A 277 19.12 12.09 1.22
CA GLU A 277 19.54 11.74 2.58
C GLU A 277 19.08 10.34 2.95
N VAL A 278 20.01 9.52 3.42
CA VAL A 278 19.78 8.11 3.75
C VAL A 278 19.17 7.97 5.14
N LEU A 279 18.04 7.27 5.20
CA LEU A 279 17.44 6.74 6.41
C LEU A 279 17.76 5.25 6.60
N ASN A 280 17.63 4.46 5.53
CA ASN A 280 17.78 3.01 5.57
C ASN A 280 18.32 2.48 4.23
N VAL A 281 19.46 1.79 4.21
CA VAL A 281 20.04 1.28 2.95
C VAL A 281 19.43 -0.04 2.47
N LEU A 282 18.62 -0.69 3.30
CA LEU A 282 17.98 -1.96 2.96
C LEU A 282 16.94 -1.76 1.85
N GLY A 283 16.94 -2.66 0.86
CA GLY A 283 16.00 -2.60 -0.25
C GLY A 283 16.42 -1.71 -1.43
N ALA A 284 17.50 -0.93 -1.28
CA ALA A 284 18.00 -0.07 -2.36
C ALA A 284 18.33 -0.86 -3.64
N GLY A 285 18.97 -2.02 -3.47
CA GLY A 285 19.32 -2.91 -4.59
C GLY A 285 18.09 -3.50 -5.27
N ASP A 286 17.10 -3.93 -4.50
CA ASP A 286 15.86 -4.50 -5.05
C ASP A 286 15.04 -3.44 -5.80
N ALA A 287 14.99 -2.21 -5.27
CA ALA A 287 14.34 -1.08 -5.92
C ALA A 287 15.10 -0.64 -7.18
N PHE A 288 16.43 -0.64 -7.13
CA PHE A 288 17.28 -0.41 -8.30
C PHE A 288 16.97 -1.43 -9.39
N MET A 289 16.89 -2.72 -9.04
CA MET A 289 16.54 -3.80 -9.97
C MET A 289 15.16 -3.58 -10.57
N ALA A 290 14.16 -3.18 -9.77
CA ALA A 290 12.83 -2.89 -10.27
C ALA A 290 12.82 -1.74 -11.29
N GLY A 291 13.52 -0.64 -11.00
CA GLY A 291 13.65 0.49 -11.93
C GLY A 291 14.40 0.14 -13.20
N PHE A 292 15.53 -0.57 -13.08
CA PHE A 292 16.34 -1.00 -14.23
C PHE A 292 15.53 -1.93 -15.15
N LEU A 293 14.85 -2.92 -14.58
CA LEU A 293 14.08 -3.90 -15.34
C LEU A 293 12.83 -3.31 -15.99
N SER A 294 12.19 -2.30 -15.38
CA SER A 294 11.10 -1.56 -16.04
C SER A 294 11.57 -0.94 -17.35
N GLY A 295 12.70 -0.22 -17.36
CA GLY A 295 13.25 0.33 -18.60
C GLY A 295 13.73 -0.76 -19.57
N TRP A 296 14.44 -1.77 -19.06
CA TRP A 296 15.08 -2.79 -19.89
C TRP A 296 14.07 -3.69 -20.62
N LEU A 297 12.98 -4.09 -19.95
CA LEU A 297 11.91 -4.91 -20.54
C LEU A 297 11.01 -4.13 -21.51
N GLU A 298 11.00 -2.79 -21.39
CA GLU A 298 10.36 -1.87 -22.33
C GLU A 298 11.26 -1.52 -23.52
N GLY A 299 12.53 -1.98 -23.52
CA GLY A 299 13.49 -1.74 -24.60
C GLY A 299 14.09 -0.33 -24.60
N ALA A 300 14.11 0.34 -23.44
CA ALA A 300 14.77 1.63 -23.27
C ALA A 300 16.31 1.50 -23.38
N ASP A 301 16.98 2.64 -23.58
CA ASP A 301 18.45 2.68 -23.58
C ASP A 301 19.04 2.63 -22.15
N ASP A 302 20.36 2.49 -22.07
CA ASP A 302 21.09 2.36 -20.80
C ASP A 302 20.86 3.60 -19.91
N GLU A 303 20.82 4.80 -20.49
CA GLU A 303 20.58 6.04 -19.74
C GLU A 303 19.23 6.03 -19.05
N GLN A 304 18.16 5.68 -19.78
CA GLN A 304 16.83 5.61 -19.21
C GLN A 304 16.69 4.47 -18.20
N CYS A 305 17.28 3.29 -18.45
CA CYS A 305 17.27 2.18 -17.50
C CYS A 305 17.95 2.57 -16.19
N CYS A 306 19.16 3.14 -16.27
CA CYS A 306 19.94 3.56 -15.10
C CYS A 306 19.29 4.75 -14.39
N ARG A 307 18.65 5.68 -15.10
CA ARG A 307 17.91 6.80 -14.50
C ARG A 307 16.75 6.32 -13.63
N LEU A 308 15.96 5.35 -14.13
CA LEU A 308 14.90 4.71 -13.35
C LEU A 308 15.47 3.94 -12.16
N ALA A 309 16.50 3.12 -12.39
CA ALA A 309 17.15 2.32 -11.35
C ALA A 309 17.67 3.18 -10.18
N ASN A 310 18.44 4.22 -10.50
CA ASN A 310 19.01 5.14 -9.52
C ASN A 310 17.92 5.93 -8.77
N ALA A 311 16.84 6.32 -9.44
CA ALA A 311 15.71 7.00 -8.79
C ALA A 311 14.95 6.09 -7.83
N CYS A 312 14.65 4.85 -8.24
CA CYS A 312 13.99 3.87 -7.38
C CYS A 312 14.85 3.52 -6.16
N GLY A 313 16.14 3.26 -6.34
CA GLY A 313 17.07 3.03 -5.24
C GLY A 313 17.16 4.22 -4.28
N GLY A 314 17.30 5.44 -4.83
CA GLY A 314 17.37 6.67 -4.04
C GLY A 314 16.12 6.95 -3.21
N LEU A 315 14.93 6.79 -3.78
CA LEU A 315 13.68 7.04 -3.05
C LEU A 315 13.48 6.04 -1.90
N VAL A 316 13.82 4.77 -2.10
CA VAL A 316 13.69 3.74 -1.05
C VAL A 316 14.63 4.03 0.12
N VAL A 317 15.87 4.47 -0.13
CA VAL A 317 16.81 4.69 0.98
C VAL A 317 16.45 5.85 1.90
N SER A 318 15.57 6.76 1.46
CA SER A 318 15.02 7.82 2.31
C SER A 318 13.84 7.39 3.18
N ARG A 319 13.37 6.14 3.06
CA ARG A 319 12.15 5.64 3.71
C ARG A 319 12.44 4.46 4.63
N HIS A 320 11.50 4.19 5.53
CA HIS A 320 11.68 3.17 6.56
C HIS A 320 11.59 1.74 6.01
N ALA A 321 10.67 1.48 5.08
CA ALA A 321 10.38 0.15 4.56
C ALA A 321 11.18 -0.19 3.29
N CYS A 322 11.14 -1.45 2.86
CA CYS A 322 11.68 -1.91 1.57
C CYS A 322 10.61 -1.90 0.47
N ALA A 323 9.85 -2.99 0.30
CA ALA A 323 8.89 -3.14 -0.80
C ALA A 323 7.84 -2.01 -0.85
N PRO A 324 7.09 -1.71 0.23
CA PRO A 324 6.05 -0.69 0.15
C PRO A 324 6.61 0.73 -0.01
N ALA A 325 7.91 0.96 0.23
CA ALA A 325 8.57 2.24 0.01
C ALA A 325 8.97 2.51 -1.45
N MET A 326 8.93 1.48 -2.32
CA MET A 326 9.28 1.62 -3.73
C MET A 326 8.35 2.63 -4.42
N PRO A 327 8.86 3.47 -5.33
CA PRO A 327 8.06 4.52 -5.92
C PRO A 327 7.06 3.99 -6.94
N THR A 328 5.97 4.72 -7.10
CA THR A 328 5.04 4.62 -8.22
C THR A 328 5.54 5.40 -9.44
N ARG A 329 4.91 5.19 -10.60
CA ARG A 329 5.18 5.99 -11.80
C ARG A 329 4.95 7.49 -11.55
N ALA A 330 3.88 7.85 -10.84
CA ALA A 330 3.56 9.24 -10.53
C ALA A 330 4.63 9.93 -9.67
N GLU A 331 5.21 9.20 -8.70
CA GLU A 331 6.34 9.71 -7.92
C GLU A 331 7.58 9.94 -8.78
N LEU A 332 7.90 9.01 -9.68
CA LEU A 332 9.04 9.16 -10.59
C LEU A 332 8.84 10.33 -11.56
N ASP A 333 7.65 10.47 -12.15
CA ASP A 333 7.33 11.56 -13.07
C ASP A 333 7.46 12.93 -12.37
N TYR A 334 6.99 13.05 -11.12
CA TYR A 334 7.18 14.26 -10.32
C TYR A 334 8.66 14.50 -10.00
N LEU A 335 9.39 13.48 -9.55
CA LEU A 335 10.83 13.60 -9.25
C LEU A 335 11.62 14.11 -10.46
N PHE A 336 11.32 13.59 -11.65
CA PHE A 336 12.03 13.94 -12.88
C PHE A 336 11.60 15.27 -13.50
N SER A 337 10.38 15.72 -13.25
CA SER A 337 9.88 17.02 -13.72
C SER A 337 10.13 18.16 -12.73
N SER A 338 10.59 17.86 -11.52
CA SER A 338 10.88 18.87 -10.50
C SER A 338 11.94 19.86 -10.98
N PRO A 339 11.69 21.18 -10.88
CA PRO A 339 12.65 22.20 -11.28
C PRO A 339 13.84 22.32 -10.30
N VAL A 340 13.72 21.74 -9.11
CA VAL A 340 14.75 21.76 -8.05
C VAL A 340 15.06 20.32 -7.63
N PRO A 341 16.34 19.95 -7.44
CA PRO A 341 16.71 18.64 -6.94
C PRO A 341 16.05 18.35 -5.58
N ILE A 342 15.32 17.24 -5.49
CA ILE A 342 14.70 16.78 -4.24
C ILE A 342 15.71 15.92 -3.47
N THR A 343 16.30 16.49 -2.42
CA THR A 343 17.33 15.82 -1.60
C THR A 343 16.78 15.18 -0.31
N ARG A 344 15.57 15.58 0.11
CA ARG A 344 14.81 15.00 1.22
C ARG A 344 13.46 14.52 0.72
N PRO A 345 13.39 13.41 -0.05
CA PRO A 345 12.11 12.86 -0.51
C PRO A 345 11.17 12.51 0.65
N ASP A 346 11.75 12.21 1.82
CA ASP A 346 11.06 11.97 3.08
C ASP A 346 10.42 13.23 3.69
N GLN A 347 10.72 14.44 3.19
CA GLN A 347 10.13 15.70 3.66
C GLN A 347 9.36 16.44 2.55
N ASP A 348 9.43 15.99 1.30
CA ASP A 348 8.66 16.55 0.21
C ASP A 348 7.20 16.11 0.32
N LEU A 349 6.32 17.10 0.58
CA LEU A 349 4.89 16.86 0.83
C LEU A 349 4.17 16.23 -0.37
N LEU A 350 4.59 16.55 -1.61
CA LEU A 350 3.95 16.03 -2.79
C LEU A 350 4.39 14.59 -3.08
N LEU A 351 5.69 14.27 -2.93
CA LEU A 351 6.16 12.88 -3.00
C LEU A 351 5.52 12.00 -1.92
N GLN A 352 5.47 12.47 -0.67
CA GLN A 352 4.80 11.74 0.40
C GLN A 352 3.33 11.47 0.06
N ARG A 353 2.63 12.49 -0.45
CA ARG A 353 1.23 12.34 -0.87
C ARG A 353 1.10 11.32 -2.00
N LEU A 354 1.84 11.50 -3.10
CA LEU A 354 1.80 10.60 -4.26
C LEU A 354 2.09 9.16 -3.82
N HIS A 355 3.07 8.96 -2.95
CA HIS A 355 3.39 7.64 -2.41
C HIS A 355 2.19 6.94 -1.75
N GLN A 356 1.33 7.69 -1.06
CA GLN A 356 0.15 7.13 -0.39
C GLN A 356 -1.03 6.93 -1.34
N VAL A 357 -1.22 7.82 -2.32
CA VAL A 357 -2.47 7.89 -3.08
C VAL A 357 -2.39 7.32 -4.50
N SER A 358 -1.19 7.20 -5.07
CA SER A 358 -0.99 6.70 -6.44
C SER A 358 -0.69 5.20 -6.53
N VAL A 359 -0.57 4.51 -5.38
CA VAL A 359 -0.53 3.05 -5.33
C VAL A 359 -1.87 2.44 -5.71
N PRO A 360 -1.91 1.16 -6.14
CA PRO A 360 -3.15 0.43 -6.32
C PRO A 360 -3.97 0.44 -5.02
N ARG A 361 -5.25 0.79 -5.15
CA ARG A 361 -6.17 0.91 -4.03
C ARG A 361 -7.48 0.23 -4.38
N LYS A 362 -8.23 -0.27 -3.38
CA LYS A 362 -9.57 -0.84 -3.61
C LYS A 362 -10.42 0.15 -4.40
N SER A 363 -10.99 -0.30 -5.52
CA SER A 363 -11.97 0.45 -6.30
C SER A 363 -13.35 0.22 -5.68
N TRP A 364 -14.00 1.29 -5.27
CA TRP A 364 -15.34 1.24 -4.69
C TRP A 364 -16.38 1.47 -5.79
N LYS A 365 -17.42 0.64 -5.83
CA LYS A 365 -18.55 0.76 -6.76
C LYS A 365 -19.54 1.81 -6.25
N GLN A 366 -20.85 1.57 -6.38
CA GLN A 366 -21.84 2.32 -5.63
C GLN A 366 -21.70 1.99 -4.14
N LEU A 367 -21.70 3.00 -3.28
CA LEU A 367 -21.36 2.84 -1.88
C LEU A 367 -22.53 3.19 -0.96
N PHE A 368 -23.10 2.19 -0.29
CA PHE A 368 -24.22 2.38 0.62
C PHE A 368 -23.77 2.22 2.07
N ILE A 369 -23.75 3.34 2.80
CA ILE A 369 -23.20 3.38 4.16
C ILE A 369 -24.33 3.61 5.16
N PHE A 370 -24.44 2.70 6.12
CA PHE A 370 -25.31 2.86 7.27
C PHE A 370 -24.56 3.52 8.44
N ALA A 371 -24.96 4.75 8.78
CA ALA A 371 -24.29 5.57 9.77
C ALA A 371 -24.94 5.53 11.16
N PHE A 372 -24.38 4.76 12.07
CA PHE A 372 -24.85 4.63 13.45
C PHE A 372 -23.77 5.03 14.48
N ASP A 373 -22.88 5.94 14.10
CA ASP A 373 -21.84 6.56 14.93
C ASP A 373 -22.37 7.56 15.97
N HIS A 374 -23.70 7.67 16.08
CA HIS A 374 -24.40 8.55 17.00
C HIS A 374 -24.19 8.09 18.45
N ARG A 375 -23.95 9.05 19.36
CA ARG A 375 -23.71 8.78 20.79
C ARG A 375 -24.81 9.40 21.65
N GLY A 376 -24.85 10.73 21.75
CA GLY A 376 -25.78 11.45 22.63
C GLY A 376 -27.24 11.10 22.36
N GLN A 377 -27.65 11.03 21.10
CA GLN A 377 -29.03 10.71 20.73
C GLN A 377 -29.45 9.29 21.11
N LEU A 378 -28.54 8.31 21.04
CA LEU A 378 -28.85 6.94 21.47
C LEU A 378 -28.92 6.83 23.00
N VAL A 379 -28.11 7.62 23.72
CA VAL A 379 -28.20 7.73 25.19
C VAL A 379 -29.54 8.36 25.58
N GLU A 380 -29.96 9.43 24.90
CA GLU A 380 -31.26 10.08 25.12
C GLU A 380 -32.42 9.10 24.87
N LEU A 381 -32.40 8.36 23.75
CA LEU A 381 -33.41 7.34 23.47
C LEU A 381 -33.43 6.22 24.53
N ALA A 382 -32.25 5.76 24.98
CA ALA A 382 -32.18 4.73 26.01
C ALA A 382 -32.78 5.22 27.33
N GLN A 383 -32.48 6.45 27.73
CA GLN A 383 -33.06 7.09 28.90
C GLN A 383 -34.58 7.26 28.79
N GLN A 384 -35.08 7.70 27.63
CA GLN A 384 -36.51 7.83 27.36
C GLN A 384 -37.25 6.49 27.42
N GLY A 385 -36.61 5.41 26.95
CA GLY A 385 -37.12 4.04 27.06
C GLY A 385 -36.93 3.40 28.44
N GLY A 386 -36.33 4.10 29.42
CA GLY A 386 -36.05 3.55 30.75
C GLY A 386 -35.00 2.43 30.77
N ARG A 387 -34.08 2.42 29.80
CA ARG A 387 -33.03 1.41 29.63
C ARG A 387 -31.65 1.95 30.04
N ASP A 388 -30.79 1.08 30.53
CA ASP A 388 -29.38 1.38 30.78
C ASP A 388 -28.65 1.66 29.45
N PRO A 389 -27.89 2.76 29.30
CA PRO A 389 -27.06 3.02 28.13
C PRO A 389 -26.11 1.87 27.71
N ALA A 390 -25.79 0.93 28.60
CA ALA A 390 -25.05 -0.28 28.26
C ALA A 390 -25.72 -1.12 27.16
N CYS A 391 -27.05 -1.04 26.97
CA CYS A 391 -27.75 -1.75 25.91
C CYS A 391 -27.43 -1.21 24.49
N ILE A 392 -26.85 -0.01 24.37
CA ILE A 392 -26.52 0.61 23.09
C ILE A 392 -25.48 -0.23 22.33
N SER A 393 -24.57 -0.91 23.04
CA SER A 393 -23.59 -1.79 22.38
C SER A 393 -24.26 -2.98 21.70
N HIS A 394 -25.26 -3.59 22.35
CA HIS A 394 -26.07 -4.65 21.76
C HIS A 394 -26.91 -4.13 20.59
N LEU A 395 -27.54 -2.96 20.75
CA LEU A 395 -28.28 -2.31 19.66
C LEU A 395 -27.41 -2.14 18.39
N LYS A 396 -26.14 -1.74 18.54
CA LYS A 396 -25.21 -1.59 17.40
C LYS A 396 -24.76 -2.92 16.79
N GLN A 397 -24.76 -4.01 17.56
CA GLN A 397 -24.57 -5.35 17.00
C GLN A 397 -25.76 -5.77 16.12
N LEU A 398 -26.98 -5.44 16.53
CA LEU A 398 -28.17 -5.70 15.71
C LEU A 398 -28.13 -4.90 14.39
N PHE A 399 -27.55 -3.70 14.39
CA PHE A 399 -27.30 -2.97 13.15
C PHE A 399 -26.32 -3.68 12.22
N ILE A 400 -25.26 -4.31 12.74
CA ILE A 400 -24.36 -5.14 11.91
C ILE A 400 -25.14 -6.25 11.24
N GLN A 401 -25.99 -6.97 11.98
CA GLN A 401 -26.82 -8.04 11.40
C GLN A 401 -27.79 -7.52 10.32
N ALA A 402 -28.33 -6.31 10.48
CA ALA A 402 -29.12 -5.69 9.42
C ALA A 402 -28.28 -5.39 8.17
N VAL A 403 -27.06 -4.90 8.34
CA VAL A 403 -26.12 -4.67 7.22
C VAL A 403 -25.76 -5.98 6.51
N GLU A 404 -25.56 -7.07 7.25
CA GLU A 404 -25.33 -8.41 6.69
C GLU A 404 -26.46 -8.87 5.79
N ARG A 405 -27.71 -8.69 6.23
CA ARG A 405 -28.89 -9.05 5.44
C ARG A 405 -29.01 -8.19 4.18
N VAL A 406 -28.75 -6.89 4.28
CA VAL A 406 -28.74 -6.01 3.11
C VAL A 406 -27.63 -6.38 2.12
N GLU A 407 -26.43 -6.70 2.59
CA GLU A 407 -25.35 -7.17 1.73
C GLU A 407 -25.75 -8.46 0.98
N ALA A 408 -26.33 -9.43 1.69
CA ALA A 408 -26.81 -10.67 1.08
C ALA A 408 -27.92 -10.42 0.05
N ASP A 409 -28.91 -9.58 0.37
CA ASP A 409 -29.99 -9.22 -0.55
C ASP A 409 -29.44 -8.60 -1.85
N LEU A 410 -28.44 -7.72 -1.75
CA LEU A 410 -27.82 -7.09 -2.91
C LEU A 410 -27.04 -8.10 -3.76
N GLN A 411 -26.36 -9.05 -3.12
CA GLN A 411 -25.64 -10.12 -3.80
C GLN A 411 -26.61 -11.05 -4.55
N ASP A 412 -27.71 -11.45 -3.91
CA ASP A 412 -28.74 -12.30 -4.51
C ASP A 412 -29.44 -11.62 -5.70
N GLN A 413 -29.60 -10.31 -5.64
CA GLN A 413 -30.14 -9.49 -6.73
C GLN A 413 -29.10 -9.18 -7.83
N GLY A 414 -27.84 -9.58 -7.66
CA GLY A 414 -26.76 -9.28 -8.60
C GLY A 414 -26.40 -7.79 -8.68
N VAL A 415 -26.69 -7.01 -7.63
CA VAL A 415 -26.41 -5.57 -7.59
C VAL A 415 -24.92 -5.34 -7.36
N ALA A 416 -24.27 -4.69 -8.30
CA ALA A 416 -22.85 -4.34 -8.21
C ALA A 416 -22.62 -3.12 -7.30
N ALA A 417 -22.68 -3.31 -5.99
CA ALA A 417 -22.45 -2.29 -4.97
C ALA A 417 -21.48 -2.75 -3.88
N ASP A 418 -20.95 -1.80 -3.13
CA ASP A 418 -20.22 -2.00 -1.89
C ASP A 418 -21.06 -1.47 -0.72
N ILE A 419 -20.97 -2.16 0.40
CA ILE A 419 -21.61 -1.78 1.66
C ILE A 419 -20.58 -1.16 2.61
N GLY A 420 -21.05 -0.23 3.44
CA GLY A 420 -20.25 0.35 4.50
C GLY A 420 -21.03 0.73 5.74
N LEU A 421 -20.30 1.17 6.75
CA LEU A 421 -20.85 1.67 8.00
C LEU A 421 -20.01 2.76 8.65
N LEU A 422 -20.68 3.55 9.48
CA LEU A 422 -20.04 4.46 10.43
C LEU A 422 -20.42 4.03 11.84
N ALA A 423 -19.43 3.68 12.66
CA ALA A 423 -19.63 3.27 14.05
C ALA A 423 -18.62 3.96 14.97
N ASP A 424 -19.07 4.41 16.14
CA ASP A 424 -18.20 5.03 17.13
C ASP A 424 -17.49 4.01 18.00
N GLN A 425 -16.40 4.40 18.65
CA GLN A 425 -15.68 3.53 19.56
C GLN A 425 -16.40 3.28 20.89
N ARG A 426 -17.11 4.28 21.44
CA ARG A 426 -17.61 4.25 22.81
C ARG A 426 -18.67 3.16 23.01
N PHE A 427 -19.58 3.03 22.05
CA PHE A 427 -20.62 1.98 22.09
C PHE A 427 -20.51 0.99 20.93
N GLY A 428 -19.77 1.32 19.87
CA GLY A 428 -19.67 0.50 18.67
C GLY A 428 -18.38 -0.31 18.54
N GLN A 429 -17.57 -0.48 19.60
CA GLN A 429 -16.31 -1.23 19.50
C GLN A 429 -16.52 -2.66 18.98
N ASP A 430 -17.51 -3.38 19.49
CA ASP A 430 -17.82 -4.72 19.00
C ASP A 430 -18.32 -4.69 17.55
N ALA A 431 -19.05 -3.65 17.17
CA ALA A 431 -19.56 -3.49 15.80
C ALA A 431 -18.41 -3.24 14.81
N LEU A 432 -17.43 -2.42 15.22
CA LEU A 432 -16.19 -2.20 14.48
C LEU A 432 -15.39 -3.52 14.36
N ASN A 433 -15.31 -4.32 15.42
CA ASN A 433 -14.62 -5.61 15.40
C ASN A 433 -15.29 -6.60 14.42
N ALA A 434 -16.63 -6.67 14.43
CA ALA A 434 -17.39 -7.54 13.54
C ALA A 434 -17.32 -7.12 12.06
N ALA A 435 -17.11 -5.84 11.79
CA ALA A 435 -17.02 -5.29 10.44
C ALA A 435 -15.61 -5.39 9.81
N THR A 436 -14.57 -5.29 10.64
CA THR A 436 -13.15 -5.32 10.23
C THR A 436 -12.82 -6.70 9.63
N GLY A 437 -12.12 -6.72 8.49
CA GLY A 437 -11.71 -7.93 7.77
C GLY A 437 -12.70 -8.42 6.72
N ARG A 438 -13.90 -7.83 6.63
CA ARG A 438 -14.94 -8.24 5.67
C ARG A 438 -14.82 -7.61 4.28
N GLY A 439 -13.91 -6.65 4.12
CA GLY A 439 -13.81 -5.83 2.92
C GLY A 439 -14.89 -4.74 2.80
N TRP A 440 -15.67 -4.51 3.86
CA TRP A 440 -16.62 -3.40 3.96
C TRP A 440 -15.93 -2.04 4.05
N TRP A 441 -16.64 -0.98 3.68
CA TRP A 441 -16.19 0.38 3.95
C TRP A 441 -16.51 0.73 5.41
N VAL A 442 -15.50 0.81 6.27
CA VAL A 442 -15.69 1.01 7.72
C VAL A 442 -15.07 2.34 8.13
N ALA A 443 -15.89 3.25 8.65
CA ALA A 443 -15.39 4.52 9.16
C ALA A 443 -15.75 4.76 10.62
N ARG A 444 -14.88 5.49 11.31
CA ARG A 444 -14.95 5.70 12.76
C ARG A 444 -14.71 7.17 13.12
N PRO A 445 -15.63 7.82 13.85
CA PRO A 445 -15.52 9.22 14.24
C PRO A 445 -14.38 9.46 15.23
N VAL A 446 -13.68 10.58 15.07
CA VAL A 446 -12.68 11.08 16.04
C VAL A 446 -13.16 12.31 16.81
N GLU A 447 -14.13 13.04 16.28
CA GLU A 447 -14.64 14.28 16.86
C GLU A 447 -15.49 14.05 18.12
N VAL A 448 -15.44 15.03 19.02
CA VAL A 448 -16.43 15.22 20.07
C VAL A 448 -17.70 15.73 19.41
N GLN A 449 -18.80 15.02 19.66
CA GLN A 449 -20.08 15.32 19.03
C GLN A 449 -20.54 16.75 19.35
N GLY A 450 -20.82 17.53 18.30
CA GLY A 450 -21.31 18.91 18.43
C GLY A 450 -20.24 19.96 18.77
N SER A 451 -18.96 19.59 18.87
CA SER A 451 -17.88 20.54 19.17
C SER A 451 -17.73 21.62 18.10
N ARG A 452 -17.55 22.87 18.56
CA ARG A 452 -17.27 24.07 17.77
C ARG A 452 -16.64 25.12 18.72
N PRO A 453 -15.31 25.32 18.74
CA PRO A 453 -14.29 24.75 17.84
C PRO A 453 -14.19 23.22 17.89
N LEU A 454 -13.66 22.64 16.81
CA LEU A 454 -13.45 21.20 16.67
C LEU A 454 -12.60 20.64 17.82
N ALA A 455 -13.11 19.59 18.48
CA ALA A 455 -12.38 18.84 19.51
C ALA A 455 -12.43 17.33 19.20
N PHE A 456 -11.45 16.57 19.69
CA PHE A 456 -11.38 15.11 19.52
C PHE A 456 -11.61 14.37 20.84
N GLU A 457 -12.27 13.21 20.79
CA GLU A 457 -12.65 12.39 21.97
C GLU A 457 -11.43 11.99 22.82
N HIS A 458 -10.27 11.79 22.19
CA HIS A 458 -9.02 11.38 22.86
C HIS A 458 -8.02 12.52 23.02
N GLY A 459 -8.49 13.77 22.95
CA GLY A 459 -7.66 14.96 23.05
C GLY A 459 -6.81 15.22 21.80
N ARG A 460 -5.86 16.16 21.92
CA ARG A 460 -5.09 16.68 20.78
C ARG A 460 -4.03 15.71 20.22
N SER A 461 -3.68 14.65 20.95
CA SER A 461 -2.69 13.66 20.52
C SER A 461 -3.31 12.57 19.62
N ILE A 462 -4.13 12.97 18.64
CA ILE A 462 -4.95 12.03 17.87
C ILE A 462 -4.11 10.99 17.11
N GLY A 463 -2.93 11.37 16.62
CA GLY A 463 -2.02 10.46 15.92
C GLY A 463 -1.64 9.21 16.75
N SER A 464 -1.45 9.36 18.06
CA SER A 464 -1.14 8.22 18.95
C SER A 464 -2.29 7.23 19.08
N ASN A 465 -3.53 7.69 19.00
CA ASN A 465 -4.72 6.83 19.05
C ASN A 465 -4.91 6.06 17.74
N LEU A 466 -4.66 6.73 16.61
CA LEU A 466 -4.85 6.15 15.27
C LEU A 466 -3.90 4.98 14.99
N ILE A 467 -2.72 4.93 15.60
CA ILE A 467 -1.76 3.81 15.41
C ILE A 467 -2.37 2.48 15.86
N GLY A 468 -3.26 2.49 16.86
CA GLY A 468 -3.93 1.28 17.36
C GLY A 468 -5.16 0.84 16.53
N TRP A 469 -5.51 1.55 15.46
CA TRP A 469 -6.67 1.21 14.64
C TRP A 469 -6.30 0.18 13.56
N PRO A 470 -7.22 -0.72 13.18
CA PRO A 470 -7.05 -1.53 12.00
C PRO A 470 -6.87 -0.64 10.75
N ARG A 471 -5.86 -0.97 9.95
CA ARG A 471 -5.42 -0.20 8.78
C ARG A 471 -6.52 0.14 7.78
N GLU A 472 -7.51 -0.74 7.66
CA GLU A 472 -8.63 -0.61 6.72
C GLU A 472 -9.75 0.32 7.21
N GLN A 473 -9.74 0.71 8.49
CA GLN A 473 -10.72 1.66 9.01
C GLN A 473 -10.40 3.08 8.56
N ILE A 474 -11.44 3.86 8.31
CA ILE A 474 -11.36 5.22 7.79
C ILE A 474 -11.64 6.19 8.94
N ILE A 475 -10.80 7.22 9.05
CA ILE A 475 -11.01 8.30 10.01
C ILE A 475 -12.20 9.10 9.53
N LYS A 476 -13.24 9.23 10.34
CA LYS A 476 -14.32 10.19 10.09
C LYS A 476 -14.16 11.38 11.03
N CYS A 477 -14.29 12.58 10.47
CA CYS A 477 -14.31 13.81 11.26
C CYS A 477 -15.41 14.72 10.76
N LEU A 478 -16.42 14.94 11.60
CA LEU A 478 -17.46 15.94 11.37
C LEU A 478 -17.00 17.30 11.87
N VAL A 479 -17.11 18.31 11.01
CA VAL A 479 -16.75 19.68 11.32
C VAL A 479 -17.91 20.61 10.96
N GLN A 480 -18.35 21.39 11.94
CA GLN A 480 -19.28 22.48 11.67
C GLN A 480 -18.49 23.67 11.12
N TYR A 481 -18.27 23.72 9.81
CA TYR A 481 -17.31 24.65 9.20
C TYR A 481 -17.99 25.65 8.26
N HIS A 482 -17.65 26.92 8.39
CA HIS A 482 -18.03 27.96 7.45
C HIS A 482 -16.81 28.81 7.04
N PRO A 483 -16.56 29.07 5.74
CA PRO A 483 -15.39 29.82 5.29
C PRO A 483 -15.40 31.30 5.74
N ASP A 484 -16.58 31.84 6.05
CA ASP A 484 -16.78 33.21 6.58
C ASP A 484 -16.95 33.23 8.11
N ASP A 485 -16.63 32.13 8.81
CA ASP A 485 -16.59 32.12 10.27
C ASP A 485 -15.69 33.24 10.82
N GLU A 486 -15.97 33.66 12.06
CA GLU A 486 -15.11 34.59 12.79
C GLU A 486 -13.64 34.10 12.69
N PRO A 487 -12.69 34.99 12.33
CA PRO A 487 -11.33 34.59 11.98
C PRO A 487 -10.64 33.66 12.98
N MET A 488 -10.77 33.89 14.29
CA MET A 488 -10.14 33.05 15.30
C MET A 488 -10.75 31.65 15.35
N LEU A 489 -12.09 31.56 15.36
CA LEU A 489 -12.78 30.27 15.25
C LEU A 489 -12.37 29.52 13.98
N ARG A 490 -12.36 30.21 12.83
CA ARG A 490 -12.03 29.61 11.54
C ARG A 490 -10.61 29.05 11.53
N LEU A 491 -9.63 29.85 12.00
CA LEU A 491 -8.23 29.44 12.06
C LEU A 491 -8.03 28.28 13.04
N GLU A 492 -8.74 28.25 14.16
CA GLU A 492 -8.68 27.13 15.11
C GLU A 492 -9.23 25.84 14.49
N GLN A 493 -10.37 25.89 13.79
CA GLN A 493 -10.90 24.72 13.09
C GLN A 493 -9.94 24.22 12.01
N GLU A 494 -9.40 25.12 11.19
CA GLU A 494 -8.46 24.78 10.12
C GLU A 494 -7.17 24.14 10.65
N ALA A 495 -6.63 24.66 11.75
CA ALA A 495 -5.46 24.09 12.40
C ALA A 495 -5.74 22.67 12.94
N GLN A 496 -6.92 22.44 13.52
CA GLN A 496 -7.31 21.10 13.98
C GLN A 496 -7.51 20.12 12.82
N ILE A 497 -8.15 20.54 11.72
CA ILE A 497 -8.32 19.70 10.52
C ILE A 497 -6.95 19.36 9.92
N LEU A 498 -6.05 20.35 9.80
CA LEU A 498 -4.70 20.12 9.28
C LEU A 498 -3.92 19.14 10.15
N GLY A 499 -3.98 19.29 11.48
CA GLY A 499 -3.35 18.36 12.41
C GLY A 499 -3.90 16.93 12.28
N LEU A 500 -5.22 16.77 12.10
CA LEU A 500 -5.82 15.47 11.85
C LEU A 500 -5.39 14.89 10.50
N TYR A 501 -5.35 15.71 9.45
CA TYR A 501 -4.88 15.27 8.14
C TYR A 501 -3.43 14.79 8.22
N GLN A 502 -2.53 15.53 8.86
CA GLN A 502 -1.14 15.10 9.08
C GLN A 502 -1.07 13.79 9.89
N ALA A 503 -1.88 13.64 10.94
CA ALA A 503 -1.98 12.38 11.69
C ALA A 503 -2.50 11.21 10.84
N SER A 504 -3.42 11.48 9.89
CA SER A 504 -3.87 10.50 8.91
C SER A 504 -2.74 10.08 7.98
N GLN A 505 -1.83 10.98 7.59
CA GLN A 505 -0.68 10.62 6.75
C GLN A 505 0.33 9.75 7.49
N VAL A 506 0.56 10.02 8.80
CA VAL A 506 1.50 9.24 9.63
C VAL A 506 0.95 7.85 9.95
N SER A 507 -0.30 7.77 10.40
CA SER A 507 -0.97 6.49 10.62
C SER A 507 -1.31 5.79 9.30
N GLY A 508 -1.34 6.57 8.22
CA GLY A 508 -1.69 6.29 6.83
C GLY A 508 -3.18 6.11 6.53
N HIS A 509 -4.06 6.22 7.53
CA HIS A 509 -5.48 5.90 7.35
C HIS A 509 -6.11 6.88 6.37
N GLU A 510 -7.13 6.44 5.64
CA GLU A 510 -7.93 7.36 4.84
C GLU A 510 -8.73 8.30 5.76
N LEU A 511 -8.95 9.53 5.29
CA LEU A 511 -9.72 10.55 6.00
C LEU A 511 -11.01 10.86 5.23
N LEU A 512 -12.14 10.73 5.91
CA LEU A 512 -13.45 11.25 5.56
C LEU A 512 -13.69 12.55 6.33
N LEU A 513 -13.72 13.68 5.63
CA LEU A 513 -14.15 14.96 6.19
C LEU A 513 -15.63 15.18 5.91
N GLU A 514 -16.41 15.27 7.00
CA GLU A 514 -17.83 15.63 6.96
C GLU A 514 -17.98 17.12 7.24
N ILE A 515 -18.34 17.90 6.22
CA ILE A 515 -18.45 19.36 6.32
C ILE A 515 -19.93 19.73 6.40
N ILE A 516 -20.32 20.33 7.53
CA ILE A 516 -21.68 20.78 7.77
C ILE A 516 -21.65 22.30 8.05
N PRO A 517 -22.14 23.14 7.14
CA PRO A 517 -22.31 24.55 7.44
C PRO A 517 -23.26 24.75 8.64
N PRO A 518 -22.88 25.53 9.67
CA PRO A 518 -23.79 25.93 10.74
C PRO A 518 -25.06 26.59 10.19
N LYS A 519 -26.23 26.08 10.63
CA LYS A 519 -27.55 26.52 10.13
C LYS A 519 -27.91 27.96 10.52
N ASP A 520 -27.32 28.46 11.59
CA ASP A 520 -27.53 29.78 12.18
C ASP A 520 -26.49 30.82 11.72
N HIS A 521 -25.65 30.48 10.74
CA HIS A 521 -24.64 31.41 10.22
C HIS A 521 -25.27 32.56 9.43
N PRO A 522 -24.83 33.82 9.64
CA PRO A 522 -25.43 35.00 8.99
C PRO A 522 -25.15 35.14 7.48
N SER A 523 -24.41 34.21 6.88
CA SER A 523 -24.01 34.31 5.47
C SER A 523 -25.12 33.80 4.57
N SER A 524 -25.42 34.54 3.50
CA SER A 524 -26.45 34.19 2.51
C SER A 524 -25.88 33.59 1.23
N HIS A 525 -24.56 33.36 1.17
CA HIS A 525 -23.91 32.80 -0.02
C HIS A 525 -24.37 31.36 -0.25
N PRO A 526 -24.86 31.00 -1.45
CA PRO A 526 -25.36 29.65 -1.72
C PRO A 526 -24.23 28.62 -1.92
N ASP A 527 -22.99 29.06 -2.20
CA ASP A 527 -21.85 28.21 -2.59
C ASP A 527 -20.91 27.88 -1.42
N VAL A 528 -21.44 27.82 -0.19
CA VAL A 528 -20.65 27.63 1.04
C VAL A 528 -19.76 26.41 0.97
N LEU A 529 -20.30 25.26 0.54
CA LEU A 529 -19.56 23.99 0.48
C LEU A 529 -18.45 24.02 -0.58
N TYR A 530 -18.72 24.58 -1.77
CA TYR A 530 -17.69 24.79 -2.78
C TYR A 530 -16.53 25.64 -2.24
N ARG A 531 -16.84 26.76 -1.59
CA ARG A 531 -15.82 27.63 -0.98
C ARG A 531 -15.08 26.95 0.17
N ALA A 532 -15.77 26.13 0.96
CA ALA A 532 -15.15 25.37 2.05
C ALA A 532 -14.14 24.34 1.52
N LEU A 533 -14.53 23.50 0.56
CA LEU A 533 -13.63 22.51 -0.04
C LEU A 533 -12.44 23.18 -0.73
N LYS A 534 -12.69 24.24 -1.51
CA LYS A 534 -11.62 25.02 -2.17
C LYS A 534 -10.63 25.58 -1.15
N ARG A 535 -11.13 26.08 -0.01
CA ARG A 535 -10.28 26.62 1.06
C ARG A 535 -9.44 25.53 1.72
N LEU A 536 -10.01 24.37 2.03
CA LEU A 536 -9.26 23.24 2.60
C LEU A 536 -8.18 22.73 1.62
N TYR A 537 -8.48 22.66 0.32
CA TYR A 537 -7.47 22.34 -0.70
C TYR A 537 -6.37 23.40 -0.80
N ASN A 538 -6.67 24.68 -0.59
CA ASN A 538 -5.64 25.75 -0.55
C ASN A 538 -4.74 25.63 0.68
N LEU A 539 -5.23 25.03 1.76
CA LEU A 539 -4.46 24.73 2.97
C LEU A 539 -3.66 23.43 2.87
N GLY A 540 -3.71 22.73 1.72
CA GLY A 540 -3.02 21.46 1.53
C GLY A 540 -3.69 20.27 2.21
N ILE A 541 -4.99 20.37 2.50
CA ILE A 541 -5.78 19.30 3.11
C ILE A 541 -6.52 18.56 1.98
N PHE A 542 -6.23 17.28 1.83
CA PHE A 542 -6.73 16.47 0.72
C PHE A 542 -7.30 15.15 1.26
N PRO A 543 -8.51 15.16 1.84
CA PRO A 543 -9.10 13.96 2.39
C PRO A 543 -9.38 12.94 1.29
N ALA A 544 -9.30 11.66 1.64
CA ALA A 544 -9.67 10.60 0.71
C ALA A 544 -11.15 10.70 0.33
N TRP A 545 -12.00 11.13 1.28
CA TRP A 545 -13.43 11.21 1.09
C TRP A 545 -14.01 12.52 1.62
N TRP A 546 -15.05 13.02 0.93
CA TRP A 546 -15.91 14.07 1.44
C TRP A 546 -17.27 13.52 1.82
N LYS A 547 -17.85 14.03 2.91
CA LYS A 547 -19.25 13.80 3.27
C LYS A 547 -19.95 15.14 3.39
N ILE A 548 -20.90 15.40 2.51
CA ILE A 548 -21.58 16.70 2.40
C ILE A 548 -23.07 16.53 2.16
N GLU A 549 -23.82 17.60 2.42
CA GLU A 549 -25.25 17.68 2.14
C GLU A 549 -25.54 17.66 0.63
N ALA A 550 -26.75 17.26 0.26
CA ALA A 550 -27.20 17.34 -1.12
C ALA A 550 -27.15 18.79 -1.62
N GLN A 551 -26.55 18.97 -2.79
CA GLN A 551 -26.46 20.25 -3.50
C GLN A 551 -27.34 20.25 -4.75
N SER A 552 -27.55 21.42 -5.36
CA SER A 552 -28.17 21.51 -6.68
C SER A 552 -27.30 20.82 -7.74
N ALA A 553 -27.90 20.39 -8.84
CA ALA A 553 -27.17 19.77 -9.95
C ALA A 553 -26.04 20.66 -10.52
N GLU A 554 -26.24 21.99 -10.56
CA GLU A 554 -25.21 22.95 -10.99
C GLU A 554 -24.02 22.99 -10.02
N GLU A 555 -24.29 23.02 -8.72
CA GLU A 555 -23.24 23.07 -7.71
C GLU A 555 -22.47 21.74 -7.64
N TRP A 556 -23.12 20.60 -7.89
CA TRP A 556 -22.44 19.31 -8.08
C TRP A 556 -21.43 19.33 -9.22
N GLN A 557 -21.77 19.94 -10.37
CA GLN A 557 -20.83 20.07 -11.49
C GLN A 557 -19.61 20.92 -11.11
N ARG A 558 -19.81 22.00 -10.33
CA ARG A 558 -18.72 22.83 -9.82
C ARG A 558 -17.83 22.08 -8.83
N LEU A 559 -18.43 21.29 -7.94
CA LEU A 559 -17.70 20.45 -6.97
C LEU A 559 -16.89 19.35 -7.67
N ASP A 560 -17.48 18.68 -8.66
CA ASP A 560 -16.79 17.68 -9.46
C ASP A 560 -15.56 18.26 -10.17
N ALA A 561 -15.72 19.41 -10.83
CA ALA A 561 -14.62 20.09 -11.51
C ALA A 561 -13.52 20.50 -10.52
N LEU A 562 -13.89 21.03 -9.34
CA LEU A 562 -12.93 21.39 -8.30
C LEU A 562 -12.15 20.16 -7.79
N ILE A 563 -12.83 19.06 -7.48
CA ILE A 563 -12.18 17.85 -6.99
C ILE A 563 -11.25 17.27 -8.07
N GLN A 564 -11.70 17.21 -9.32
CA GLN A 564 -10.87 16.71 -10.42
C GLN A 564 -9.62 17.59 -10.66
N GLU A 565 -9.75 18.91 -10.54
CA GLU A 565 -8.64 19.85 -10.69
C GLU A 565 -7.65 19.75 -9.51
N ARG A 566 -8.16 19.69 -8.29
CA ARG A 566 -7.35 19.84 -7.07
C ARG A 566 -6.85 18.53 -6.51
N ASP A 567 -7.60 17.44 -6.69
CA ASP A 567 -7.30 16.13 -6.15
C ASP A 567 -7.86 14.98 -7.01
N PRO A 568 -7.19 14.65 -8.14
CA PRO A 568 -7.60 13.52 -8.98
C PRO A 568 -7.50 12.16 -8.27
N TYR A 569 -6.92 12.10 -7.06
CA TYR A 569 -6.82 10.89 -6.25
C TYR A 569 -7.88 10.77 -5.17
N CYS A 570 -8.79 11.74 -5.05
CA CYS A 570 -9.95 11.68 -4.17
C CYS A 570 -10.80 10.44 -4.51
N ARG A 571 -11.25 9.71 -3.49
CA ARG A 571 -12.08 8.50 -3.67
C ARG A 571 -13.50 8.84 -4.07
N GLY A 572 -13.99 9.97 -3.57
CA GLY A 572 -15.28 10.51 -3.95
C GLY A 572 -16.01 11.18 -2.79
N VAL A 573 -17.28 11.44 -3.05
CA VAL A 573 -18.20 12.12 -2.14
C VAL A 573 -19.32 11.16 -1.75
N VAL A 574 -19.71 11.16 -0.48
CA VAL A 574 -20.92 10.47 0.01
C VAL A 574 -21.91 11.46 0.57
N LEU A 575 -23.19 11.32 0.19
CA LEU A 575 -24.26 12.19 0.66
C LEU A 575 -24.63 11.89 2.10
N LEU A 576 -24.74 12.93 2.92
CA LEU A 576 -25.22 12.79 4.30
C LEU A 576 -26.73 13.01 4.41
N GLY A 577 -27.34 12.42 5.44
CA GLY A 577 -28.80 12.42 5.58
C GLY A 577 -29.42 13.56 6.40
N LEU A 578 -28.70 14.17 7.36
CA LEU A 578 -29.23 15.17 8.32
C LEU A 578 -30.53 14.81 9.09
N ASN A 579 -30.96 13.55 9.15
CA ASN A 579 -32.30 13.17 9.62
C ASN A 579 -33.44 13.73 8.74
N ALA A 580 -33.16 13.96 7.46
CA ALA A 580 -34.17 14.28 6.48
C ALA A 580 -35.09 13.08 6.23
N PRO A 581 -36.37 13.30 5.89
CA PRO A 581 -37.27 12.25 5.42
C PRO A 581 -36.73 11.57 4.17
N ALA A 582 -37.09 10.30 3.95
CA ALA A 582 -36.65 9.52 2.79
C ALA A 582 -36.95 10.21 1.46
N GLU A 583 -38.09 10.90 1.33
CA GLU A 583 -38.47 11.65 0.13
C GLU A 583 -37.51 12.82 -0.17
N ALA A 584 -37.08 13.55 0.86
CA ALA A 584 -36.12 14.64 0.70
C ALA A 584 -34.72 14.12 0.33
N LEU A 585 -34.34 12.94 0.84
CA LEU A 585 -33.11 12.26 0.43
C LEU A 585 -33.17 11.81 -1.03
N ALA A 586 -34.31 11.28 -1.47
CA ALA A 586 -34.51 10.87 -2.87
C ALA A 586 -34.40 12.05 -3.84
N GLU A 587 -34.91 13.25 -3.48
CA GLU A 587 -34.63 14.48 -4.24
C GLU A 587 -33.13 14.79 -4.27
N GLY A 588 -32.45 14.74 -3.13
CA GLY A 588 -31.00 14.95 -3.06
C GLY A 588 -30.21 13.98 -3.94
N PHE A 589 -30.64 12.71 -4.01
CA PHE A 589 -30.05 11.70 -4.89
C PHE A 589 -30.25 12.06 -6.37
N ARG A 590 -31.44 12.54 -6.75
CA ARG A 590 -31.72 13.00 -8.11
C ARG A 590 -30.86 14.21 -8.51
N GLN A 591 -30.62 15.14 -7.60
CA GLN A 591 -29.71 16.27 -7.86
C GLN A 591 -28.26 15.82 -8.08
N ALA A 592 -27.81 14.78 -7.38
CA ALA A 592 -26.47 14.23 -7.51
C ALA A 592 -26.28 13.23 -8.66
N ARG A 593 -27.33 12.89 -9.43
CA ARG A 593 -27.31 11.78 -10.41
C ARG A 593 -26.16 11.86 -11.42
N SER A 594 -25.88 13.09 -11.87
CA SER A 594 -24.88 13.39 -12.90
C SER A 594 -23.50 13.65 -12.32
N SER A 595 -23.34 13.61 -10.99
CA SER A 595 -22.04 13.77 -10.36
C SER A 595 -21.15 12.57 -10.65
N SER A 596 -19.95 12.87 -11.10
CA SER A 596 -18.84 11.95 -11.33
C SER A 596 -18.10 11.57 -10.05
N THR A 597 -18.16 12.42 -9.02
CA THR A 597 -17.48 12.19 -7.74
C THR A 597 -18.38 11.60 -6.67
N CYS A 598 -19.71 11.82 -6.74
CA CYS A 598 -20.66 11.26 -5.79
C CYS A 598 -20.79 9.73 -5.98
N ARG A 599 -20.37 8.95 -4.98
CA ARG A 599 -20.32 7.47 -5.04
C ARG A 599 -21.50 6.80 -4.36
N GLY A 600 -22.24 7.53 -3.53
CA GLY A 600 -23.31 6.96 -2.73
C GLY A 600 -23.71 7.84 -1.56
N PHE A 601 -24.20 7.22 -0.50
CA PHE A 601 -24.72 7.92 0.67
C PHE A 601 -24.23 7.30 1.97
N ALA A 602 -24.19 8.12 3.02
CA ALA A 602 -23.92 7.77 4.40
C ALA A 602 -25.03 8.32 5.29
N VAL A 603 -26.08 7.52 5.49
CA VAL A 603 -27.33 7.94 6.15
C VAL A 603 -27.47 7.21 7.48
N GLY A 604 -27.91 7.95 8.51
CA GLY A 604 -27.98 7.45 9.88
C GLY A 604 -29.38 7.47 10.47
N ARG A 605 -29.73 8.55 11.18
CA ARG A 605 -30.98 8.64 11.94
C ARG A 605 -32.24 8.35 11.13
N THR A 606 -32.28 8.69 9.84
CA THR A 606 -33.39 8.33 8.95
C THR A 606 -33.65 6.82 8.91
N ILE A 607 -32.60 5.99 9.05
CA ILE A 607 -32.69 4.52 9.06
C ILE A 607 -33.03 4.02 10.47
N HIS A 608 -32.31 4.48 11.50
CA HIS A 608 -32.31 3.81 12.80
C HIS A 608 -33.12 4.49 13.90
N HIS A 609 -33.49 5.77 13.79
CA HIS A 609 -34.03 6.52 14.93
C HIS A 609 -35.33 5.91 15.47
N GLU A 610 -36.32 5.70 14.59
CA GLU A 610 -37.61 5.15 14.98
C GLU A 610 -37.53 3.65 15.34
N PRO A 611 -36.85 2.78 14.56
CA PRO A 611 -36.64 1.40 14.99
C PRO A 611 -35.93 1.28 16.35
N SER A 612 -34.92 2.13 16.61
CA SER A 612 -34.21 2.14 17.90
C SER A 612 -35.12 2.58 19.04
N ARG A 613 -35.95 3.62 18.84
CA ARG A 613 -36.93 4.07 19.82
C ARG A 613 -37.87 2.93 20.20
N ALA A 614 -38.48 2.27 19.21
CA ALA A 614 -39.40 1.16 19.42
C ALA A 614 -38.73 -0.02 20.16
N TRP A 615 -37.50 -0.37 19.78
CA TRP A 615 -36.75 -1.45 20.45
C TRP A 615 -36.39 -1.09 21.90
N LEU A 616 -35.93 0.14 22.15
CA LEU A 616 -35.60 0.62 23.49
C LEU A 616 -36.84 0.72 24.40
N ALA A 617 -38.00 1.02 23.82
CA ALA A 617 -39.29 0.99 24.52
C ALA A 617 -39.84 -0.43 24.74
N GLY A 618 -39.22 -1.46 24.17
CA GLY A 618 -39.69 -2.85 24.23
C GLY A 618 -40.92 -3.14 23.34
N GLU A 619 -41.21 -2.28 22.36
CA GLU A 619 -42.31 -2.42 21.41
C GLU A 619 -42.00 -3.48 20.34
N ILE A 620 -40.71 -3.66 20.01
CA ILE A 620 -40.21 -4.67 19.06
C ILE A 620 -39.02 -5.44 19.66
N ASP A 621 -38.85 -6.68 19.21
CA ASP A 621 -37.71 -7.53 19.57
C ASP A 621 -36.49 -7.29 18.64
N ASP A 622 -35.41 -8.03 18.88
CA ASP A 622 -34.17 -7.93 18.10
C ASP A 622 -34.40 -8.18 16.61
N GLU A 623 -35.20 -9.20 16.26
CA GLU A 623 -35.57 -9.49 14.87
C GLU A 623 -36.44 -8.41 14.25
N GLY A 624 -37.38 -7.85 15.02
CA GLY A 624 -38.20 -6.71 14.61
C GLY A 624 -37.35 -5.49 14.28
N LEU A 625 -36.35 -5.17 15.11
CA LEU A 625 -35.41 -4.09 14.85
C LEU A 625 -34.61 -4.33 13.56
N ILE A 626 -34.01 -5.52 13.42
CA ILE A 626 -33.20 -5.87 12.25
C ILE A 626 -34.02 -5.71 10.96
N ARG A 627 -35.24 -6.26 10.92
CA ARG A 627 -36.13 -6.15 9.75
C ARG A 627 -36.51 -4.71 9.43
N ALA A 628 -36.82 -3.91 10.45
CA ALA A 628 -37.20 -2.51 10.25
C ALA A 628 -36.04 -1.66 9.69
N VAL A 629 -34.84 -1.83 10.26
CA VAL A 629 -33.62 -1.17 9.78
C VAL A 629 -33.27 -1.61 8.36
N GLN A 630 -33.29 -2.92 8.09
CA GLN A 630 -33.06 -3.49 6.76
C GLN A 630 -34.03 -2.88 5.73
N ALA A 631 -35.34 -2.87 6.02
CA ALA A 631 -36.36 -2.36 5.10
C ALA A 631 -36.14 -0.89 4.73
N ILE A 632 -35.85 -0.03 5.72
CA ILE A 632 -35.59 1.40 5.46
C ILE A 632 -34.28 1.58 4.69
N PHE A 633 -33.25 0.79 5.00
CA PHE A 633 -31.97 0.90 4.29
C PHE A 633 -32.11 0.46 2.82
N VAL A 634 -32.79 -0.65 2.55
CA VAL A 634 -33.12 -1.10 1.18
C VAL A 634 -33.93 -0.04 0.43
N GLN A 635 -34.94 0.57 1.07
CA GLN A 635 -35.71 1.65 0.45
C GLN A 635 -34.83 2.82 -0.02
N LEU A 636 -33.83 3.21 0.77
CA LEU A 636 -32.89 4.27 0.38
C LEU A 636 -31.94 3.83 -0.73
N ILE A 637 -31.53 2.56 -0.74
CA ILE A 637 -30.70 1.99 -1.81
C ILE A 637 -31.49 2.02 -3.13
N ASP A 638 -32.74 1.60 -3.11
CA ASP A 638 -33.59 1.60 -4.31
C ASP A 638 -33.84 3.03 -4.80
N ALA A 639 -34.14 3.98 -3.90
CA ALA A 639 -34.26 5.38 -4.26
C ALA A 639 -32.98 5.97 -4.88
N TRP A 640 -31.80 5.58 -4.39
CA TRP A 640 -30.52 5.97 -5.00
C TRP A 640 -30.35 5.37 -6.39
N ARG A 641 -30.66 4.07 -6.54
CA ARG A 641 -30.51 3.36 -7.82
C ARG A 641 -31.47 3.93 -8.86
N GLU A 642 -32.72 4.17 -8.51
CA GLU A 642 -33.71 4.82 -9.36
C GLU A 642 -33.28 6.22 -9.80
N ALA A 643 -32.66 6.99 -8.90
CA ALA A 643 -32.16 8.33 -9.23
C ALA A 643 -31.01 8.32 -10.25
N ARG A 644 -30.30 7.19 -10.41
CA ARG A 644 -29.13 7.03 -11.30
C ARG A 644 -29.34 6.10 -12.49
N ALA A 645 -30.51 5.45 -12.58
CA ALA A 645 -30.97 4.75 -13.77
C ALA A 645 -31.27 5.76 -14.89
#